data_AF-A0A5N6EDT9-F1
#
_entry.id   AF-A0A5N6EDT9-F1
#
_cell.length_a   1.000
_cell.length_b   1.000
_cell.length_c   1.000
_cell.angle_alpha   90.00
_cell.angle_beta   90.00
_cell.angle_gamma   90.00
#
_symmetry.space_group_name_H-M   'P 1'
#
loop_
_entity.id
_entity.type
_entity.pdbx_description
1 polymer ?
#
loop_
_entity_poly.entity_id
_entity_poly.type
_entity_poly.pdbx_seq_one_letter_code
_entity_poly.pdbx_strand_id
1 'polypeptide(L)'
;MRPQGLYRSFGLLHRATTRSFLETGAGRRFVQTTTTSPPRVPDFAFAFDIDGVLLRSSKPIPGAAESLALLKEQGIPFILLTNGGGKHETERVAEISEKLQLPLDPSVIVQSHSPFAELVRGPDEQSSLENKCVLVVGGDGDRCRQVAERYGFKNVITPGDIIMANPTIWPFSNVFKDYYKSFARPLPNPQDPKDPTKGLKVDAIFVYNDPRDWALDAQIIMDFLLSSQGVLGTLSEKNGRSDLPNRGYQQDGQPPLYFSNPDLWWAAAYHLPRLGQGGFREALEGTWAATTGGPSKGVELKKIVIGKPYQGTYEFAENQLLRNRSRVFGAEANIPLRNVYMIGDNPESDIQGANTYRSPYGSNWHSLLVRTGVYSGGEPTWTPESIHDNVKKAVEYGLKSSKWYDPEETPAAAPAEGAEQSKSASKNAAKKAAKEKAKAEKAAARAAQEKAQAAAAEANDTAKDLYGKIPESEDVLPTTKFDDITDDHYEKEITVVARVDNARVQSAKLAFLMLRQQGKKVQAVIAAAEPISRQMVKYTGGLNVNSIVQVTGVVKKPQVPIASATLNNHELHIRKVYTIAEAAQQLPMQVKDAERPPPETTEEGNEVDADGVPIVTLKTRLDNRVLDLQTETSQAITWISSGVAELFAEYMIKSGSRWIFTPKLVSSATEGGSNVFEVKYFKRNGYLAQSPQLYKQMCIAGDMESVFEIAPVFRAEDSNTHRHLTEFSGLDFEKTFHGHYHEVLDFAEDLLVFILTQLKERYKDQIAVIQKSYPKAGDFKLPKDGKALRLNYMDGVALLKEAGVDVSEQERFENDFSTAMEKQLGQIIREKYDTDFYVLDKFPMAVRPFYTKADPKDARFSNSYDFFMRGEEIMSGAQRINDVNELMESMRAKGINPDQEGFEDYLNAFRQGCPPHAGGGLGLNRIVMFFLGLPNVRLATLFPRDPQRLRP
;
A
#
# COMPACT_ATOMS: atom_id res chain seq x y z
N MET A 1 28.77 -53.40 -26.28
CA MET A 1 28.62 -52.53 -27.48
C MET A 1 27.55 -51.47 -27.20
N ARG A 2 27.67 -50.26 -27.79
CA ARG A 2 26.65 -49.18 -27.86
C ARG A 2 25.80 -49.34 -29.16
N PRO A 3 24.85 -48.45 -29.59
CA PRO A 3 24.30 -47.18 -29.01
C PRO A 3 22.75 -46.96 -29.05
N GLN A 4 22.31 -45.87 -28.39
CA GLN A 4 21.29 -44.79 -28.70
C GLN A 4 20.33 -44.91 -29.94
N GLY A 5 19.15 -44.25 -30.06
CA GLY A 5 18.33 -43.37 -29.18
C GLY A 5 17.40 -42.35 -29.93
N LEU A 6 16.22 -42.01 -29.35
CA LEU A 6 15.38 -40.76 -29.46
C LEU A 6 14.45 -40.39 -30.68
N TYR A 7 13.27 -39.82 -30.33
CA TYR A 7 12.29 -38.93 -31.04
C TYR A 7 11.54 -39.46 -32.32
N ARG A 8 10.25 -39.15 -32.62
CA ARG A 8 9.49 -37.87 -32.59
C ARG A 8 7.95 -38.06 -32.78
N SER A 9 7.18 -36.94 -32.79
CA SER A 9 5.70 -36.85 -32.68
C SER A 9 4.87 -36.97 -33.98
N PHE A 10 3.55 -37.18 -33.85
CA PHE A 10 2.54 -37.37 -34.92
C PHE A 10 2.10 -36.09 -35.67
N GLY A 11 1.74 -36.23 -36.97
CA GLY A 11 0.84 -35.30 -37.71
C GLY A 11 -0.63 -35.76 -37.65
N LEU A 12 -1.66 -35.17 -38.27
CA LEU A 12 -1.99 -34.84 -39.68
C LEU A 12 -3.35 -34.04 -39.67
N LEU A 13 -3.94 -33.39 -40.71
CA LEU A 13 -3.54 -32.88 -42.04
C LEU A 13 -4.68 -31.93 -42.60
N HIS A 14 -4.34 -30.99 -43.51
CA HIS A 14 -5.17 -30.44 -44.62
C HIS A 14 -6.39 -29.48 -44.44
N ARG A 15 -6.18 -28.24 -44.90
CA ARG A 15 -6.99 -27.33 -45.77
C ARG A 15 -8.54 -27.46 -45.93
N ALA A 16 -9.20 -26.35 -45.56
CA ALA A 16 -9.98 -25.42 -46.43
C ALA A 16 -11.50 -25.55 -46.72
N THR A 17 -12.18 -24.40 -46.54
CA THR A 17 -13.38 -23.82 -47.20
C THR A 17 -14.84 -24.20 -46.81
N THR A 18 -15.64 -23.10 -46.67
CA THR A 18 -17.09 -22.88 -46.93
C THR A 18 -18.22 -23.21 -45.93
N ARG A 19 -18.91 -22.11 -45.50
CA ARG A 19 -20.37 -21.86 -45.41
C ARG A 19 -21.32 -22.61 -44.42
N SER A 20 -21.73 -21.84 -43.39
CA SER A 20 -23.13 -21.44 -43.01
C SER A 20 -24.16 -22.42 -42.40
N PHE A 21 -25.15 -21.81 -41.70
CA PHE A 21 -26.39 -22.34 -41.07
C PHE A 21 -26.21 -23.08 -39.71
N LEU A 22 -27.13 -23.03 -38.73
CA LEU A 22 -28.10 -22.00 -38.22
C LEU A 22 -28.58 -22.48 -36.82
N GLU A 23 -29.56 -21.80 -36.22
CA GLU A 23 -30.30 -22.09 -34.96
C GLU A 23 -29.69 -21.59 -33.64
N THR A 24 -30.45 -21.16 -32.63
CA THR A 24 -31.56 -20.19 -32.45
C THR A 24 -31.91 -20.22 -30.97
N GLY A 25 -32.08 -19.07 -30.31
CA GLY A 25 -32.48 -18.99 -28.90
C GLY A 25 -32.89 -17.56 -28.53
N ALA A 26 -34.12 -17.37 -28.06
CA ALA A 26 -34.77 -16.05 -28.04
C ALA A 26 -34.26 -15.10 -26.94
N GLY A 27 -34.08 -13.82 -27.30
CA GLY A 27 -33.87 -12.69 -26.39
C GLY A 27 -34.67 -11.47 -26.86
N ARG A 28 -35.41 -10.83 -25.95
CA ARG A 28 -36.40 -9.78 -26.30
C ARG A 28 -35.75 -8.51 -26.85
N ARG A 29 -36.29 -7.98 -27.95
CA ARG A 29 -36.07 -6.58 -28.36
C ARG A 29 -36.74 -5.63 -27.38
N PHE A 30 -35.99 -4.67 -26.86
CA PHE A 30 -36.52 -3.35 -26.54
C PHE A 30 -35.93 -2.35 -27.54
N VAL A 31 -36.78 -1.80 -28.39
CA VAL A 31 -36.43 -0.66 -29.24
C VAL A 31 -36.83 0.59 -28.47
N GLN A 32 -35.86 1.43 -28.13
CA GLN A 32 -36.12 2.73 -27.52
C GLN A 32 -35.75 3.81 -28.53
N THR A 33 -36.75 4.28 -29.28
CA THR A 33 -36.62 5.41 -30.19
C THR A 33 -36.57 6.72 -29.40
N THR A 34 -35.40 7.29 -29.25
CA THR A 34 -35.24 8.71 -28.89
C THR A 34 -35.02 9.52 -30.15
N THR A 35 -35.90 10.49 -30.41
CA THR A 35 -35.70 11.51 -31.43
C THR A 35 -34.60 12.47 -30.96
N THR A 36 -33.36 12.21 -31.34
CA THR A 36 -32.25 13.13 -31.11
C THR A 36 -32.21 14.18 -32.22
N SER A 37 -32.16 15.46 -31.84
CA SER A 37 -31.53 16.50 -32.65
C SER A 37 -30.15 16.02 -33.12
N PRO A 38 -29.64 16.46 -34.29
CA PRO A 38 -28.28 16.10 -34.70
C PRO A 38 -27.29 16.46 -33.58
N PRO A 39 -26.32 15.58 -33.26
CA PRO A 39 -25.39 15.83 -32.18
C PRO A 39 -24.66 17.15 -32.45
N ARG A 40 -24.76 18.10 -31.51
CA ARG A 40 -24.01 19.35 -31.62
C ARG A 40 -22.53 18.99 -31.57
N VAL A 41 -21.84 19.05 -32.69
CA VAL A 41 -20.40 18.76 -32.76
C VAL A 41 -19.64 19.98 -32.22
N PRO A 42 -18.84 19.85 -31.14
CA PRO A 42 -18.08 20.98 -30.61
C PRO A 42 -16.96 21.39 -31.56
N ASP A 43 -16.83 22.70 -31.78
CA ASP A 43 -15.71 23.36 -32.47
C ASP A 43 -14.56 23.71 -31.50
N PHE A 44 -14.61 23.21 -30.26
CA PHE A 44 -13.59 23.44 -29.24
C PHE A 44 -13.31 22.17 -28.42
N ALA A 45 -12.18 22.18 -27.72
CA ALA A 45 -11.73 21.11 -26.83
C ALA A 45 -11.08 21.67 -25.55
N PHE A 46 -10.78 20.78 -24.61
CA PHE A 46 -9.95 21.10 -23.44
C PHE A 46 -8.65 20.27 -23.44
N ALA A 47 -7.56 20.87 -23.00
CA ALA A 47 -6.34 20.17 -22.61
C ALA A 47 -6.11 20.42 -21.12
N PHE A 48 -5.76 19.39 -20.35
CA PHE A 48 -5.53 19.48 -18.91
C PHE A 48 -4.14 18.99 -18.58
N ASP A 49 -3.34 19.75 -17.82
CA ASP A 49 -2.31 19.10 -17.02
C ASP A 49 -2.94 18.16 -15.97
N ILE A 50 -2.14 17.28 -15.38
CA ILE A 50 -2.55 16.30 -14.38
C ILE A 50 -2.10 16.71 -12.98
N ASP A 51 -0.84 17.08 -12.79
CA ASP A 51 -0.15 17.15 -11.50
C ASP A 51 -0.09 18.58 -10.96
N GLY A 52 -1.22 19.04 -10.42
CA GLY A 52 -1.47 20.42 -10.00
C GLY A 52 -2.84 20.94 -10.46
N VAL A 53 -3.45 20.25 -11.43
CA VAL A 53 -4.79 20.56 -12.00
C VAL A 53 -5.84 19.50 -11.65
N LEU A 54 -5.53 18.21 -11.86
CA LEU A 54 -6.46 17.10 -11.63
C LEU A 54 -6.12 16.27 -10.38
N LEU A 55 -4.83 16.06 -10.13
CA LEU A 55 -4.27 15.32 -9.01
C LEU A 55 -3.20 16.18 -8.31
N ARG A 56 -3.00 15.96 -7.01
CA ARG A 56 -1.84 16.45 -6.26
C ARG A 56 -1.27 15.30 -5.44
N SER A 57 -0.05 14.85 -5.78
CA SER A 57 0.58 13.68 -5.13
C SER A 57 -0.35 12.46 -5.05
N SER A 58 -0.99 12.12 -6.19
CA SER A 58 -2.04 11.08 -6.34
C SER A 58 -3.41 11.32 -5.66
N LYS A 59 -3.66 12.44 -4.99
CA LYS A 59 -5.01 12.78 -4.48
C LYS A 59 -5.78 13.63 -5.50
N PRO A 60 -7.06 13.34 -5.81
CA PRO A 60 -7.90 14.21 -6.64
C PRO A 60 -8.00 15.64 -6.12
N ILE A 61 -7.91 16.61 -7.03
CA ILE A 61 -8.18 18.02 -6.75
C ILE A 61 -9.70 18.25 -6.78
N PRO A 62 -10.30 18.97 -5.80
CA PRO A 62 -11.74 19.22 -5.77
C PRO A 62 -12.27 19.84 -7.07
N GLY A 63 -13.33 19.26 -7.63
CA GLY A 63 -13.91 19.68 -8.90
C GLY A 63 -13.32 19.02 -10.15
N ALA A 64 -12.22 18.26 -10.05
CA ALA A 64 -11.57 17.63 -11.20
C ALA A 64 -12.43 16.52 -11.84
N ALA A 65 -12.91 15.57 -11.02
CA ALA A 65 -13.73 14.46 -11.49
C ALA A 65 -15.06 14.95 -12.08
N GLU A 66 -15.72 15.90 -11.42
CA GLU A 66 -16.98 16.47 -11.87
C GLU A 66 -16.82 17.25 -13.19
N SER A 67 -15.67 17.92 -13.39
CA SER A 67 -15.38 18.64 -14.63
C SER A 67 -15.18 17.70 -15.81
N LEU A 68 -14.37 16.64 -15.64
CA LEU A 68 -14.16 15.66 -16.72
C LEU A 68 -15.42 14.83 -17.00
N ALA A 69 -16.22 14.51 -15.97
CA ALA A 69 -17.51 13.85 -16.13
C ALA A 69 -18.48 14.72 -16.95
N LEU A 70 -18.57 16.03 -16.65
CA LEU A 70 -19.38 16.99 -17.40
C LEU A 70 -18.96 17.06 -18.88
N LEU A 71 -17.66 17.18 -19.18
CA LEU A 71 -17.18 17.22 -20.56
C LEU A 71 -17.53 15.92 -21.31
N LYS A 72 -17.38 14.76 -20.66
CA LYS A 72 -17.74 13.46 -21.23
C LYS A 72 -19.24 13.31 -21.48
N GLU A 73 -20.09 13.74 -20.54
CA GLU A 73 -21.55 13.74 -20.67
C GLU A 73 -22.02 14.64 -21.82
N GLN A 74 -21.38 15.80 -21.99
CA GLN A 74 -21.68 16.77 -23.05
C GLN A 74 -21.02 16.45 -24.41
N GLY A 75 -20.27 15.34 -24.52
CA GLY A 75 -19.56 14.96 -25.74
C GLY A 75 -18.41 15.90 -26.13
N ILE A 76 -17.91 16.72 -25.21
CA ILE A 76 -16.84 17.70 -25.48
C ILE A 76 -15.47 17.00 -25.43
N PRO A 77 -14.67 17.03 -26.52
CA PRO A 77 -13.35 16.44 -26.55
C PRO A 77 -12.43 17.05 -25.50
N PHE A 78 -11.66 16.20 -24.83
CA PHE A 78 -10.55 16.63 -24.00
C PHE A 78 -9.37 15.67 -24.08
N ILE A 79 -8.20 16.16 -23.66
CA ILE A 79 -6.97 15.37 -23.53
C ILE A 79 -6.23 15.76 -22.25
N LEU A 80 -5.57 14.77 -21.63
CA LEU A 80 -4.71 14.94 -20.49
C LEU A 80 -3.26 15.06 -21.00
N LEU A 81 -2.64 16.22 -20.83
CA LEU A 81 -1.34 16.57 -21.39
C LEU A 81 -0.35 16.87 -20.27
N THR A 82 0.50 15.90 -19.94
CA THR A 82 1.43 15.98 -18.82
C THR A 82 2.89 15.77 -19.24
N ASN A 83 3.80 16.39 -18.50
CA ASN A 83 5.23 16.11 -18.57
C ASN A 83 5.65 14.93 -17.65
N GLY A 84 4.73 14.43 -16.80
CA GLY A 84 4.91 13.18 -16.08
C GLY A 84 4.94 11.97 -17.03
N GLY A 85 5.65 10.91 -16.63
CA GLY A 85 5.83 9.71 -17.45
C GLY A 85 6.53 8.57 -16.71
N GLY A 86 7.08 7.63 -17.48
CA GLY A 86 7.77 6.43 -17.00
C GLY A 86 6.88 5.19 -16.87
N LYS A 87 5.66 5.25 -17.41
CA LYS A 87 4.67 4.17 -17.47
C LYS A 87 3.91 4.25 -18.80
N HIS A 88 3.38 3.14 -19.30
CA HIS A 88 2.60 3.15 -20.53
C HIS A 88 1.24 3.83 -20.30
N GLU A 89 0.69 4.47 -21.33
CA GLU A 89 -0.55 5.26 -21.29
C GLU A 89 -1.72 4.46 -20.70
N THR A 90 -1.81 3.17 -21.04
CA THR A 90 -2.82 2.24 -20.51
C THR A 90 -2.76 2.09 -18.99
N GLU A 91 -1.55 2.07 -18.41
CA GLU A 91 -1.34 1.94 -16.97
C GLU A 91 -1.64 3.29 -16.28
N ARG A 92 -1.14 4.39 -16.83
CA ARG A 92 -1.38 5.73 -16.28
C ARG A 92 -2.85 6.12 -16.33
N VAL A 93 -3.58 5.77 -17.39
CA VAL A 93 -5.02 6.01 -17.51
C VAL A 93 -5.83 5.12 -16.57
N ALA A 94 -5.42 3.88 -16.31
CA ALA A 94 -6.04 3.06 -15.28
C ALA A 94 -5.93 3.72 -13.89
N GLU A 95 -4.72 4.16 -13.49
CA GLU A 95 -4.51 4.88 -12.22
C GLU A 95 -5.38 6.15 -12.10
N ILE A 96 -5.47 6.95 -13.17
CA ILE A 96 -6.24 8.20 -13.15
C ILE A 96 -7.74 7.90 -13.12
N SER A 97 -8.19 6.90 -13.88
CA SER A 97 -9.61 6.49 -13.91
C SER A 97 -10.08 5.99 -12.56
N GLU A 98 -9.25 5.21 -11.86
CA GLU A 98 -9.50 4.75 -10.49
C GLU A 98 -9.55 5.94 -9.52
N LYS A 99 -8.53 6.81 -9.51
CA LYS A 99 -8.42 7.95 -8.60
C LYS A 99 -9.56 8.96 -8.77
N LEU A 100 -9.99 9.22 -10.01
CA LEU A 100 -11.09 10.14 -10.31
C LEU A 100 -12.48 9.46 -10.37
N GLN A 101 -12.55 8.13 -10.18
CA GLN A 101 -13.76 7.31 -10.32
C GLN A 101 -14.49 7.53 -11.65
N LEU A 102 -13.74 7.78 -12.72
CA LEU A 102 -14.24 8.13 -14.04
C LEU A 102 -13.52 7.30 -15.11
N PRO A 103 -14.19 6.41 -15.86
CA PRO A 103 -13.52 5.59 -16.86
C PRO A 103 -13.04 6.44 -18.04
N LEU A 104 -11.73 6.43 -18.30
CA LEU A 104 -11.06 7.12 -19.40
C LEU A 104 -10.44 6.10 -20.39
N ASP A 105 -10.30 6.51 -21.65
CA ASP A 105 -9.66 5.70 -22.72
C ASP A 105 -8.17 6.05 -22.80
N PRO A 106 -7.23 5.09 -22.97
CA PRO A 106 -5.81 5.37 -23.19
C PRO A 106 -5.50 6.41 -24.28
N SER A 107 -6.40 6.63 -25.25
CA SER A 107 -6.25 7.66 -26.28
C SER A 107 -6.45 9.11 -25.79
N VAL A 108 -6.92 9.32 -24.55
CA VAL A 108 -7.14 10.67 -23.97
C VAL A 108 -5.97 11.15 -23.11
N ILE A 109 -4.82 10.46 -23.10
CA ILE A 109 -3.60 10.92 -22.42
C ILE A 109 -2.43 11.11 -23.40
N VAL A 110 -1.61 12.11 -23.11
CA VAL A 110 -0.28 12.34 -23.67
C VAL A 110 0.65 12.60 -22.49
N GLN A 111 1.64 11.72 -22.36
CA GLN A 111 2.75 11.83 -21.41
C GLN A 111 4.00 12.39 -22.13
N SER A 112 5.00 12.78 -21.35
CA SER A 112 6.28 13.33 -21.85
C SER A 112 6.94 12.48 -22.95
N HIS A 113 6.90 11.15 -22.81
CA HIS A 113 7.49 10.22 -23.77
C HIS A 113 6.53 9.72 -24.86
N SER A 114 5.24 10.05 -24.84
CA SER A 114 4.27 9.57 -25.84
C SER A 114 4.67 9.91 -27.30
N PRO A 115 5.23 11.10 -27.61
CA PRO A 115 5.67 11.42 -28.97
C PRO A 115 6.83 10.54 -29.48
N PHE A 116 7.59 9.87 -28.60
CA PHE A 116 8.64 8.94 -29.04
C PHE A 116 8.08 7.73 -29.81
N ALA A 117 6.78 7.42 -29.69
CA ALA A 117 6.13 6.37 -30.46
C ALA A 117 6.16 6.62 -31.98
N GLU A 118 6.15 7.89 -32.43
CA GLU A 118 6.20 8.22 -33.86
C GLU A 118 7.61 8.03 -34.45
N LEU A 119 8.66 8.09 -33.61
CA LEU A 119 10.06 7.89 -34.01
C LEU A 119 10.41 6.42 -34.28
N VAL A 120 9.57 5.46 -33.87
CA VAL A 120 9.75 4.03 -34.18
C VAL A 120 9.74 3.82 -35.70
N ARG A 121 8.72 4.35 -36.39
CA ARG A 121 8.59 4.23 -37.84
C ARG A 121 9.34 5.32 -38.59
N GLY A 122 9.36 6.54 -38.06
CA GLY A 122 9.93 7.70 -38.75
C GLY A 122 9.14 8.10 -40.02
N PRO A 123 9.49 9.23 -40.66
CA PRO A 123 8.94 9.61 -41.97
C PRO A 123 9.40 8.70 -43.12
N ASP A 124 10.53 8.00 -42.98
CA ASP A 124 11.10 7.10 -43.99
C ASP A 124 11.90 5.93 -43.36
N GLU A 125 12.28 4.95 -44.18
CA GLU A 125 13.02 3.75 -43.74
C GLU A 125 14.41 4.09 -43.14
N GLN A 126 15.03 5.18 -43.58
CA GLN A 126 16.36 5.58 -43.13
C GLN A 126 16.33 6.25 -41.74
N SER A 127 15.25 6.98 -41.44
CA SER A 127 14.98 7.62 -40.16
C SER A 127 14.31 6.71 -39.14
N SER A 128 13.65 5.62 -39.56
CA SER A 128 13.10 4.58 -38.69
C SER A 128 14.09 4.11 -37.61
N LEU A 129 13.61 3.94 -36.39
CA LEU A 129 14.37 3.39 -35.26
C LEU A 129 13.89 2.00 -34.80
N GLU A 130 12.83 1.45 -35.41
CA GLU A 130 12.18 0.17 -35.04
C GLU A 130 13.18 -0.98 -34.82
N ASN A 131 14.13 -1.13 -35.74
CA ASN A 131 15.12 -2.21 -35.74
C ASN A 131 16.53 -1.75 -35.27
N LYS A 132 16.71 -0.48 -34.90
CA LYS A 132 18.00 0.10 -34.48
C LYS A 132 18.21 -0.03 -32.97
N CYS A 133 19.45 0.04 -32.51
CA CYS A 133 19.76 -0.09 -31.08
C CYS A 133 19.57 1.25 -30.37
N VAL A 134 18.68 1.32 -29.40
CA VAL A 134 18.36 2.56 -28.67
C VAL A 134 18.69 2.44 -27.19
N LEU A 135 19.31 3.48 -26.63
CA LEU A 135 19.59 3.59 -25.20
C LEU A 135 18.45 4.32 -24.51
N VAL A 136 17.76 3.65 -23.60
CA VAL A 136 16.71 4.24 -22.76
C VAL A 136 17.26 4.52 -21.37
N VAL A 137 17.16 5.79 -20.95
CA VAL A 137 17.74 6.34 -19.72
C VAL A 137 16.62 6.82 -18.80
N GLY A 138 16.81 6.60 -17.51
CA GLY A 138 15.90 7.01 -16.43
C GLY A 138 14.65 6.14 -16.26
N GLY A 139 13.85 6.51 -15.26
CA GLY A 139 12.70 5.73 -14.81
C GLY A 139 12.98 4.81 -13.63
N ASP A 140 12.00 3.98 -13.30
CA ASP A 140 12.04 3.02 -12.18
C ASP A 140 12.12 1.59 -12.73
N GLY A 141 13.16 0.84 -12.34
CA GLY A 141 13.47 -0.47 -12.91
C GLY A 141 13.70 -0.41 -14.43
N ASP A 142 13.22 -1.43 -15.14
CA ASP A 142 13.17 -1.44 -16.62
C ASP A 142 11.86 -0.87 -17.20
N ARG A 143 10.99 -0.20 -16.43
CA ARG A 143 9.68 0.26 -16.92
C ARG A 143 9.78 1.12 -18.19
N CYS A 144 10.73 2.05 -18.24
CA CYS A 144 10.94 2.88 -19.44
C CYS A 144 11.38 2.04 -20.66
N ARG A 145 12.14 0.97 -20.45
CA ARG A 145 12.47 0.00 -21.50
C ARG A 145 11.21 -0.69 -22.02
N GLN A 146 10.35 -1.17 -21.11
CA GLN A 146 9.08 -1.82 -21.46
C GLN A 146 8.11 -0.87 -22.20
N VAL A 147 8.12 0.44 -21.89
CA VAL A 147 7.36 1.44 -22.64
C VAL A 147 7.86 1.58 -24.07
N ALA A 148 9.18 1.70 -24.27
CA ALA A 148 9.79 1.74 -25.61
C ALA A 148 9.49 0.46 -26.41
N GLU A 149 9.60 -0.71 -25.77
CA GLU A 149 9.26 -2.00 -26.38
C GLU A 149 7.78 -2.06 -26.81
N ARG A 150 6.85 -1.50 -26.03
CA ARG A 150 5.42 -1.40 -26.38
C ARG A 150 5.13 -0.42 -27.52
N TYR A 151 5.90 0.66 -27.65
CA TYR A 151 5.81 1.54 -28.82
C TYR A 151 6.34 0.87 -30.10
N GLY A 152 7.21 -0.14 -29.97
CA GLY A 152 7.71 -0.96 -31.07
C GLY A 152 9.21 -0.89 -31.31
N PHE A 153 9.99 -0.24 -30.44
CA PHE A 153 11.46 -0.33 -30.48
C PHE A 153 11.88 -1.77 -30.13
N LYS A 154 12.57 -2.48 -31.03
CA LYS A 154 12.91 -3.91 -30.83
C LYS A 154 14.21 -4.15 -30.06
N ASN A 155 15.18 -3.23 -30.18
CA ASN A 155 16.52 -3.37 -29.61
C ASN A 155 16.75 -2.28 -28.56
N VAL A 156 16.20 -2.47 -27.36
CA VAL A 156 16.22 -1.47 -26.27
C VAL A 156 17.18 -1.89 -25.15
N ILE A 157 18.22 -1.08 -24.95
CA ILE A 157 19.18 -1.24 -23.86
C ILE A 157 19.04 -0.10 -22.82
N THR A 158 19.65 -0.29 -21.66
CA THR A 158 19.69 0.68 -20.56
C THR A 158 21.13 0.86 -20.04
N PRO A 159 21.44 1.96 -19.34
CA PRO A 159 22.69 2.13 -18.59
C PRO A 159 23.00 0.95 -17.65
N GLY A 160 21.95 0.32 -17.09
CA GLY A 160 22.04 -0.89 -16.27
C GLY A 160 22.64 -2.10 -16.99
N ASP A 161 22.31 -2.30 -18.26
CA ASP A 161 22.88 -3.40 -19.06
C ASP A 161 24.38 -3.19 -19.28
N ILE A 162 24.78 -1.93 -19.52
CA ILE A 162 26.15 -1.54 -19.80
C ILE A 162 27.02 -1.70 -18.54
N ILE A 163 26.60 -1.18 -17.39
CA ILE A 163 27.37 -1.28 -16.14
C ILE A 163 27.45 -2.71 -15.62
N MET A 164 26.42 -3.54 -15.85
CA MET A 164 26.45 -4.95 -15.45
C MET A 164 27.32 -5.81 -16.39
N ALA A 165 27.44 -5.46 -17.67
CA ALA A 165 28.35 -6.10 -18.61
C ALA A 165 29.82 -5.65 -18.41
N ASN A 166 30.06 -4.38 -18.07
CA ASN A 166 31.38 -3.84 -17.78
C ASN A 166 31.38 -2.95 -16.52
N PRO A 167 31.53 -3.55 -15.32
CA PRO A 167 31.49 -2.81 -14.05
C PRO A 167 32.57 -1.73 -13.87
N THR A 168 33.63 -1.73 -14.68
CA THR A 168 34.74 -0.78 -14.57
C THR A 168 34.49 0.54 -15.31
N ILE A 169 33.44 0.63 -16.15
CA ILE A 169 33.07 1.88 -16.85
C ILE A 169 32.65 2.99 -15.87
N TRP A 170 32.20 2.63 -14.67
CA TRP A 170 31.91 3.58 -13.59
C TRP A 170 32.35 3.05 -12.23
N PRO A 171 33.34 3.67 -11.55
CA PRO A 171 33.98 3.10 -10.36
C PRO A 171 33.13 3.15 -9.09
N PHE A 172 31.98 3.84 -9.12
CA PHE A 172 31.06 3.98 -7.97
C PHE A 172 29.81 3.08 -8.08
N SER A 173 29.76 2.21 -9.08
CA SER A 173 28.61 1.34 -9.43
C SER A 173 28.13 0.41 -8.31
N ASN A 174 28.97 0.08 -7.32
CA ASN A 174 28.59 -0.75 -6.16
C ASN A 174 27.37 -0.22 -5.37
N VAL A 175 27.04 1.08 -5.45
CA VAL A 175 25.86 1.64 -4.75
C VAL A 175 24.54 1.27 -5.43
N PHE A 176 24.53 1.10 -6.75
CA PHE A 176 23.34 0.76 -7.55
C PHE A 176 23.40 -0.65 -8.17
N LYS A 177 24.42 -1.45 -7.81
CA LYS A 177 24.68 -2.77 -8.39
C LYS A 177 23.48 -3.71 -8.30
N ASP A 178 22.87 -3.85 -7.13
CA ASP A 178 21.73 -4.75 -6.94
C ASP A 178 20.45 -4.23 -7.61
N TYR A 179 20.29 -2.90 -7.67
CA TYR A 179 19.22 -2.26 -8.45
C TYR A 179 19.33 -2.64 -9.92
N TYR A 180 20.46 -2.37 -10.58
CA TYR A 180 20.65 -2.71 -11.99
C TYR A 180 20.64 -4.23 -12.25
N LYS A 181 21.25 -5.04 -11.36
CA LYS A 181 21.25 -6.51 -11.47
C LYS A 181 19.84 -7.11 -11.52
N SER A 182 18.84 -6.47 -10.89
CA SER A 182 17.46 -6.99 -10.87
C SER A 182 16.74 -6.97 -12.23
N PHE A 183 17.20 -6.16 -13.19
CA PHE A 183 16.55 -5.98 -14.50
C PHE A 183 17.51 -5.87 -15.71
N ALA A 184 18.81 -5.93 -15.49
CA ALA A 184 19.81 -5.89 -16.56
C ALA A 184 19.70 -7.13 -17.46
N ARG A 185 19.82 -6.90 -18.77
CA ARG A 185 19.78 -7.91 -19.83
C ARG A 185 21.13 -7.96 -20.54
N PRO A 186 21.54 -9.11 -21.12
CA PRO A 186 22.78 -9.19 -21.89
C PRO A 186 22.83 -8.18 -23.04
N LEU A 187 23.98 -7.54 -23.25
CA LEU A 187 24.18 -6.63 -24.38
C LEU A 187 24.16 -7.40 -25.71
N PRO A 188 23.56 -6.85 -26.78
CA PRO A 188 23.48 -7.53 -28.09
C PRO A 188 24.86 -7.72 -28.75
N ASN A 189 25.74 -6.72 -28.64
CA ASN A 189 27.16 -6.80 -28.96
C ASN A 189 27.95 -6.27 -27.75
N PRO A 190 28.47 -7.14 -26.86
CA PRO A 190 29.33 -6.70 -25.77
C PRO A 190 30.67 -6.17 -26.29
N GLN A 191 31.30 -5.29 -25.52
CA GLN A 191 32.51 -4.57 -25.92
C GLN A 191 33.72 -5.50 -26.06
N ASP A 192 34.41 -5.47 -27.20
CA ASP A 192 35.67 -6.22 -27.41
C ASP A 192 36.86 -5.40 -26.83
N PRO A 193 37.57 -5.91 -25.79
CA PRO A 193 38.70 -5.20 -25.19
C PRO A 193 39.92 -5.05 -26.11
N LYS A 194 39.97 -5.76 -27.24
CA LYS A 194 41.07 -5.75 -28.21
C LYS A 194 40.77 -4.90 -29.45
N ASP A 195 39.50 -4.65 -29.73
CA ASP A 195 39.04 -3.85 -30.87
C ASP A 195 37.77 -3.06 -30.50
N PRO A 196 37.91 -1.86 -29.91
CA PRO A 196 36.78 -1.04 -29.49
C PRO A 196 35.81 -0.70 -30.62
N THR A 197 36.22 -0.79 -31.90
CA THR A 197 35.36 -0.52 -33.06
C THR A 197 34.28 -1.58 -33.28
N LYS A 198 34.42 -2.76 -32.65
CA LYS A 198 33.44 -3.86 -32.66
C LYS A 198 32.51 -3.86 -31.44
N GLY A 199 32.54 -2.80 -30.63
CA GLY A 199 31.74 -2.68 -29.43
C GLY A 199 30.24 -2.42 -29.67
N LEU A 200 29.53 -2.20 -28.56
CA LEU A 200 28.13 -1.83 -28.56
C LEU A 200 27.90 -0.51 -29.31
N LYS A 201 27.10 -0.54 -30.38
CA LYS A 201 26.63 0.66 -31.07
C LYS A 201 25.25 1.08 -30.56
N VAL A 202 25.05 2.38 -30.36
CA VAL A 202 23.74 3.00 -30.10
C VAL A 202 23.44 4.01 -31.21
N ASP A 203 22.23 3.92 -31.76
CA ASP A 203 21.75 4.76 -32.87
C ASP A 203 20.90 5.96 -32.39
N ALA A 204 20.35 5.92 -31.18
CA ALA A 204 19.64 7.04 -30.53
C ALA A 204 19.62 6.88 -29.00
N ILE A 205 19.64 7.99 -28.26
CA ILE A 205 19.54 8.02 -26.80
C ILE A 205 18.26 8.73 -26.39
N PHE A 206 17.46 8.12 -25.52
CA PHE A 206 16.21 8.66 -25.01
C PHE A 206 16.20 8.71 -23.48
N VAL A 207 16.14 9.92 -22.92
CA VAL A 207 15.82 10.13 -21.50
C VAL A 207 14.30 10.11 -21.37
N TYR A 208 13.74 8.94 -21.02
CA TYR A 208 12.29 8.69 -20.97
C TYR A 208 11.63 9.21 -19.69
N ASN A 209 12.40 9.35 -18.62
CA ASN A 209 11.95 9.88 -17.33
C ASN A 209 13.17 10.30 -16.49
N ASP A 210 12.96 10.80 -15.27
CA ASP A 210 14.04 11.17 -14.34
C ASP A 210 15.06 10.02 -14.12
N PRO A 211 16.37 10.27 -14.35
CA PRO A 211 17.46 9.37 -13.94
C PRO A 211 17.50 9.07 -12.44
N ARG A 212 18.05 7.90 -12.07
CA ARG A 212 18.21 7.45 -10.68
C ARG A 212 19.66 7.54 -10.20
N ASP A 213 20.61 7.12 -11.05
CA ASP A 213 22.03 7.42 -10.89
C ASP A 213 22.42 8.47 -11.93
N TRP A 214 22.29 9.75 -11.56
CA TRP A 214 22.62 10.86 -12.47
C TRP A 214 24.08 10.82 -12.94
N ALA A 215 24.98 10.22 -12.17
CA ALA A 215 26.41 10.24 -12.51
C ALA A 215 26.77 9.13 -13.50
N LEU A 216 26.27 7.90 -13.30
CA LEU A 216 26.39 6.82 -14.28
C LEU A 216 25.68 7.18 -15.60
N ASP A 217 24.43 7.65 -15.50
CA ASP A 217 23.62 7.97 -16.68
C ASP A 217 24.26 9.12 -17.47
N ALA A 218 24.82 10.14 -16.81
CA ALA A 218 25.57 11.20 -17.48
C ALA A 218 26.88 10.69 -18.11
N GLN A 219 27.67 9.84 -17.43
CA GLN A 219 28.91 9.28 -17.97
C GLN A 219 28.66 8.49 -19.25
N ILE A 220 27.68 7.57 -19.23
CA ILE A 220 27.35 6.74 -20.40
C ILE A 220 26.84 7.59 -21.57
N ILE A 221 26.04 8.63 -21.30
CA ILE A 221 25.60 9.58 -22.35
C ILE A 221 26.81 10.32 -22.93
N MET A 222 27.72 10.84 -22.08
CA MET A 222 28.93 11.52 -22.52
C MET A 222 29.82 10.62 -23.39
N ASP A 223 30.01 9.35 -23.02
CA ASP A 223 30.81 8.38 -23.77
C ASP A 223 30.25 8.18 -25.19
N PHE A 224 28.93 8.00 -25.33
CA PHE A 224 28.30 7.88 -26.65
C PHE A 224 28.35 9.18 -27.46
N LEU A 225 28.19 10.34 -26.84
CA LEU A 225 28.26 11.65 -27.53
C LEU A 225 29.67 12.04 -27.97
N LEU A 226 30.71 11.48 -27.34
CA LEU A 226 32.12 11.65 -27.72
C LEU A 226 32.64 10.53 -28.64
N SER A 227 31.94 9.38 -28.71
CA SER A 227 32.31 8.23 -29.53
C SER A 227 32.45 8.55 -31.03
N SER A 228 33.05 7.63 -31.80
CA SER A 228 32.88 7.59 -33.25
C SER A 228 31.69 6.70 -33.60
N GLN A 229 30.79 7.20 -34.45
CA GLN A 229 29.64 6.48 -35.02
C GLN A 229 28.70 5.82 -33.98
N GLY A 230 28.68 6.31 -32.74
CA GLY A 230 27.87 5.76 -31.66
C GLY A 230 28.40 4.48 -31.02
N VAL A 231 29.68 4.12 -31.23
CA VAL A 231 30.28 2.87 -30.74
C VAL A 231 30.98 3.08 -29.39
N LEU A 232 30.49 2.41 -28.35
CA LEU A 232 30.98 2.56 -26.98
C LEU A 232 32.46 2.19 -26.82
N GLY A 233 33.25 3.07 -26.21
CA GLY A 233 34.69 2.91 -25.99
C GLY A 233 35.57 3.42 -27.13
N THR A 234 35.00 4.03 -28.16
CA THR A 234 35.73 4.81 -29.16
C THR A 234 35.71 6.31 -28.80
N LEU A 235 36.54 7.12 -29.46
CA LEU A 235 36.46 8.59 -29.44
C LEU A 235 36.58 9.09 -30.88
N SER A 236 35.75 10.05 -31.29
CA SER A 236 35.83 10.61 -32.64
C SER A 236 37.03 11.53 -32.82
N GLU A 237 37.80 11.32 -33.89
CA GLU A 237 38.87 12.21 -34.35
C GLU A 237 38.37 13.60 -34.77
N LYS A 238 37.05 13.79 -34.92
CA LYS A 238 36.45 15.11 -35.21
C LYS A 238 36.35 15.99 -33.96
N ASN A 239 36.35 15.41 -32.76
CA ASN A 239 36.15 16.15 -31.51
C ASN A 239 37.23 17.23 -31.31
N GLY A 240 36.81 18.48 -31.14
CA GLY A 240 37.67 19.63 -30.86
C GLY A 240 38.23 20.35 -32.10
N ARG A 241 38.10 19.77 -33.30
CA ARG A 241 38.57 20.31 -34.59
C ARG A 241 37.91 21.65 -34.90
N SER A 242 38.67 22.75 -34.80
CA SER A 242 38.18 24.11 -35.01
C SER A 242 37.77 24.44 -36.45
N ASP A 243 38.14 23.61 -37.43
CA ASP A 243 37.76 23.75 -38.83
C ASP A 243 36.37 23.17 -39.15
N LEU A 244 35.76 22.44 -38.22
CA LEU A 244 34.43 21.84 -38.36
C LEU A 244 33.37 22.61 -37.54
N PRO A 245 32.11 22.68 -37.99
CA PRO A 245 31.03 23.27 -37.19
C PRO A 245 30.87 22.53 -35.84
N ASN A 246 30.42 23.22 -34.80
CA ASN A 246 30.39 22.72 -33.41
C ASN A 246 31.74 22.15 -32.93
N ARG A 247 32.86 22.57 -33.57
CA ARG A 247 34.21 21.99 -33.41
C ARG A 247 34.27 20.47 -33.62
N GLY A 248 33.45 19.96 -34.54
CA GLY A 248 33.36 18.54 -34.91
C GLY A 248 32.70 17.62 -33.86
N TYR A 249 32.34 18.13 -32.68
CA TYR A 249 31.55 17.37 -31.71
C TYR A 249 30.15 17.08 -32.26
N GLN A 250 29.71 15.83 -32.13
CA GLN A 250 28.46 15.31 -32.69
C GLN A 250 28.37 15.42 -34.24
N GLN A 251 29.50 15.34 -34.94
CA GLN A 251 29.58 15.35 -36.42
C GLN A 251 30.12 14.06 -37.04
N ASP A 252 30.13 12.98 -36.29
CA ASP A 252 30.70 11.68 -36.68
C ASP A 252 29.74 10.53 -36.35
N GLY A 253 28.46 10.70 -36.67
CA GLY A 253 27.44 9.66 -36.51
C GLY A 253 27.12 9.28 -35.07
N GLN A 254 27.44 10.12 -34.09
CA GLN A 254 27.02 9.93 -32.70
C GLN A 254 25.48 9.97 -32.59
N PRO A 255 24.88 9.22 -31.65
CA PRO A 255 23.43 9.15 -31.53
C PRO A 255 22.83 10.50 -31.15
N PRO A 256 21.69 10.91 -31.77
CA PRO A 256 20.88 12.02 -31.27
C PRO A 256 20.39 11.72 -29.85
N LEU A 257 20.44 12.76 -29.01
CA LEU A 257 19.98 12.74 -27.62
C LEU A 257 18.61 13.41 -27.51
N TYR A 258 17.62 12.65 -27.03
CA TYR A 258 16.26 13.10 -26.80
C TYR A 258 15.95 13.17 -25.31
N PHE A 259 15.37 14.29 -24.86
CA PHE A 259 14.71 14.45 -23.57
C PHE A 259 13.21 14.47 -23.77
N SER A 260 12.47 13.87 -22.84
CA SER A 260 11.00 13.78 -22.87
C SER A 260 10.33 14.84 -22.00
N ASN A 261 11.04 15.40 -21.02
CA ASN A 261 10.52 16.39 -20.08
C ASN A 261 11.57 17.50 -19.84
N PRO A 262 11.24 18.79 -20.08
CA PRO A 262 12.14 19.91 -19.83
C PRO A 262 12.04 20.53 -18.44
N ASP A 263 11.01 20.18 -17.66
CA ASP A 263 10.68 20.84 -16.40
C ASP A 263 11.85 20.74 -15.43
N LEU A 264 12.39 21.91 -15.05
CA LEU A 264 13.44 22.00 -14.04
C LEU A 264 12.91 21.60 -12.66
N TRP A 265 11.68 22.03 -12.34
CA TRP A 265 11.03 21.85 -11.05
C TRP A 265 9.69 21.13 -11.22
N TRP A 266 9.38 20.22 -10.30
CA TRP A 266 8.06 19.57 -10.23
C TRP A 266 7.53 19.46 -8.80
N ALA A 267 6.20 19.39 -8.67
CA ALA A 267 5.49 19.38 -7.39
C ALA A 267 5.41 17.97 -6.75
N ALA A 268 6.39 17.66 -5.90
CA ALA A 268 6.42 16.41 -5.14
C ALA A 268 5.51 16.43 -3.89
N ALA A 269 5.40 15.30 -3.19
CA ALA A 269 4.75 15.21 -1.87
C ALA A 269 5.54 15.95 -0.76
N TYR A 270 6.79 16.32 -1.02
CA TYR A 270 7.59 17.19 -0.16
C TYR A 270 7.12 18.65 -0.33
N HIS A 271 7.18 19.44 0.74
CA HIS A 271 6.63 20.80 0.77
C HIS A 271 7.34 21.83 -0.14
N LEU A 272 8.46 21.45 -0.79
CA LEU A 272 9.18 22.26 -1.76
C LEU A 272 9.36 21.48 -3.08
N PRO A 273 9.22 22.12 -4.26
CA PRO A 273 9.46 21.51 -5.57
C PRO A 273 10.82 20.81 -5.66
N ARG A 274 10.91 19.70 -6.38
CA ARG A 274 12.15 18.92 -6.56
C ARG A 274 12.69 19.10 -7.98
N LEU A 275 14.00 18.91 -8.15
CA LEU A 275 14.60 18.85 -9.49
C LEU A 275 14.04 17.64 -10.25
N GLY A 276 13.59 17.87 -11.48
CA GLY A 276 13.16 16.82 -12.41
C GLY A 276 14.19 16.57 -13.52
N GLN A 277 13.73 15.99 -14.62
CA GLN A 277 14.52 15.67 -15.81
C GLN A 277 15.19 16.91 -16.42
N GLY A 278 14.55 18.08 -16.32
CA GLY A 278 15.17 19.36 -16.68
C GLY A 278 16.42 19.65 -15.83
N GLY A 279 16.41 19.32 -14.54
CA GLY A 279 17.58 19.44 -13.66
C GLY A 279 18.72 18.49 -14.05
N PHE A 280 18.40 17.27 -14.46
CA PHE A 280 19.40 16.33 -15.00
C PHE A 280 19.98 16.83 -16.34
N ARG A 281 19.13 17.37 -17.21
CA ARG A 281 19.53 17.99 -18.48
C ARG A 281 20.51 19.16 -18.25
N GLU A 282 20.18 20.09 -17.36
CA GLU A 282 21.07 21.21 -17.00
C GLU A 282 22.41 20.72 -16.39
N ALA A 283 22.38 19.67 -15.56
CA ALA A 283 23.59 19.07 -15.02
C ALA A 283 24.49 18.44 -16.12
N LEU A 284 23.89 17.70 -17.06
CA LEU A 284 24.60 17.12 -18.20
C LEU A 284 25.17 18.21 -19.12
N GLU A 285 24.42 19.30 -19.36
CA GLU A 285 24.90 20.45 -20.14
C GLU A 285 26.09 21.14 -19.46
N GLY A 286 26.06 21.26 -18.12
CA GLY A 286 27.19 21.72 -17.33
C GLY A 286 28.43 20.84 -17.51
N THR A 287 28.30 19.51 -17.43
CA THR A 287 29.42 18.59 -17.65
C THR A 287 29.93 18.64 -19.09
N TRP A 288 29.04 18.68 -20.08
CA TRP A 288 29.40 18.81 -21.50
C TRP A 288 30.17 20.10 -21.77
N ALA A 289 29.71 21.23 -21.22
CA ALA A 289 30.38 22.52 -21.35
C ALA A 289 31.78 22.51 -20.69
N ALA A 290 31.93 21.88 -19.52
CA ALA A 290 33.22 21.73 -18.87
C ALA A 290 34.20 20.86 -19.68
N THR A 291 33.74 19.74 -20.25
CA THR A 291 34.56 18.81 -21.05
C THR A 291 34.95 19.38 -22.41
N THR A 292 34.04 20.07 -23.11
CA THR A 292 34.26 20.58 -24.49
C THR A 292 34.75 22.03 -24.54
N GLY A 293 34.63 22.77 -23.43
CA GLY A 293 34.76 24.22 -23.35
C GLY A 293 33.46 24.98 -23.67
N GLY A 294 32.40 24.30 -24.09
CA GLY A 294 31.04 24.83 -24.19
C GLY A 294 30.91 26.10 -25.05
N PRO A 295 29.91 26.96 -24.75
CA PRO A 295 29.63 28.15 -25.53
C PRO A 295 30.84 29.11 -25.65
N SER A 296 31.73 29.14 -24.66
CA SER A 296 32.96 29.95 -24.69
C SER A 296 33.92 29.57 -25.84
N LYS A 297 33.82 28.33 -26.36
CA LYS A 297 34.57 27.86 -27.53
C LYS A 297 33.69 27.67 -28.78
N GLY A 298 32.44 28.13 -28.75
CA GLY A 298 31.47 27.90 -29.82
C GLY A 298 31.00 26.44 -29.94
N VAL A 299 30.94 25.71 -28.80
CA VAL A 299 30.45 24.33 -28.74
C VAL A 299 29.16 24.26 -27.92
N GLU A 300 28.16 23.59 -28.46
CA GLU A 300 26.87 23.36 -27.79
C GLU A 300 26.57 21.85 -27.75
N LEU A 301 25.84 21.42 -26.72
CA LEU A 301 25.24 20.08 -26.71
C LEU A 301 24.04 20.06 -27.65
N LYS A 302 24.15 19.35 -28.78
CA LYS A 302 23.04 19.13 -29.71
C LYS A 302 22.15 18.04 -29.15
N LYS A 303 20.91 18.42 -28.83
CA LYS A 303 19.88 17.60 -28.18
C LYS A 303 18.52 18.02 -28.71
N ILE A 304 17.55 17.13 -28.60
CA ILE A 304 16.14 17.37 -28.91
C ILE A 304 15.38 17.29 -27.58
N VAL A 305 14.49 18.25 -27.32
CA VAL A 305 13.70 18.29 -26.09
C VAL A 305 12.23 18.29 -26.47
N ILE A 306 11.52 17.30 -25.95
CA ILE A 306 10.08 17.07 -26.05
C ILE A 306 9.47 17.29 -24.66
N GLY A 307 8.14 17.36 -24.56
CA GLY A 307 7.39 17.82 -23.40
C GLY A 307 6.83 19.23 -23.62
N LYS A 308 5.92 19.68 -22.76
CA LYS A 308 5.50 21.09 -22.68
C LYS A 308 6.70 21.92 -22.19
N PRO A 309 6.96 23.13 -22.72
CA PRO A 309 6.14 23.94 -23.63
C PRO A 309 6.37 23.69 -25.14
N TYR A 310 7.10 22.64 -25.56
CA TYR A 310 7.56 22.51 -26.94
C TYR A 310 6.44 22.17 -27.95
N GLN A 311 6.53 22.82 -29.13
CA GLN A 311 5.62 22.72 -30.27
C GLN A 311 5.17 21.27 -30.58
N GLY A 312 6.11 20.34 -30.74
CA GLY A 312 5.79 18.95 -31.16
C GLY A 312 4.92 18.18 -30.16
N THR A 313 4.97 18.54 -28.87
CA THR A 313 4.15 17.93 -27.82
C THR A 313 2.69 18.37 -27.92
N TYR A 314 2.47 19.66 -28.18
CA TYR A 314 1.13 20.23 -28.41
C TYR A 314 0.56 19.77 -29.75
N GLU A 315 1.40 19.62 -30.78
CA GLU A 315 1.01 19.06 -32.09
C GLU A 315 0.61 17.59 -32.00
N PHE A 316 1.34 16.78 -31.24
CA PHE A 316 0.93 15.41 -30.94
C PHE A 316 -0.41 15.36 -30.18
N ALA A 317 -0.60 16.26 -29.20
CA ALA A 317 -1.85 16.35 -28.44
C ALA A 317 -3.05 16.79 -29.30
N GLU A 318 -2.86 17.77 -30.20
CA GLU A 318 -3.88 18.18 -31.16
C GLU A 318 -4.22 17.06 -32.14
N ASN A 319 -3.20 16.35 -32.66
CA ASN A 319 -3.40 15.19 -33.52
C ASN A 319 -4.23 14.09 -32.83
N GLN A 320 -3.97 13.80 -31.56
CA GLN A 320 -4.75 12.83 -30.79
C GLN A 320 -6.17 13.33 -30.49
N LEU A 321 -6.36 14.62 -30.16
CA LEU A 321 -7.68 15.24 -30.05
C LEU A 321 -8.50 15.11 -31.35
N LEU A 322 -7.90 15.40 -32.49
CA LEU A 322 -8.54 15.30 -33.81
C LEU A 322 -8.88 13.84 -34.16
N ARG A 323 -7.94 12.89 -33.96
CA ARG A 323 -8.19 11.44 -34.14
C ARG A 323 -9.33 10.94 -33.24
N ASN A 324 -9.36 11.36 -31.98
CA ASN A 324 -10.44 11.03 -31.03
C ASN A 324 -11.78 11.61 -31.48
N ARG A 325 -11.81 12.87 -31.93
CA ARG A 325 -13.02 13.54 -32.42
C ARG A 325 -13.56 12.87 -33.69
N SER A 326 -12.70 12.47 -34.63
CA SER A 326 -13.09 11.68 -35.81
C SER A 326 -13.63 10.29 -35.45
N ARG A 327 -13.09 9.64 -34.40
CA ARG A 327 -13.62 8.35 -33.89
C ARG A 327 -15.03 8.49 -33.29
N VAL A 328 -15.36 9.63 -32.70
CA VAL A 328 -16.66 9.88 -32.04
C VAL A 328 -17.72 10.42 -33.01
N PHE A 329 -17.37 11.36 -33.90
CA PHE A 329 -18.32 12.09 -34.76
C PHE A 329 -18.24 11.72 -36.25
N GLY A 330 -17.33 10.84 -36.66
CA GLY A 330 -17.22 10.37 -38.05
C GLY A 330 -17.01 11.50 -39.05
N ALA A 331 -17.79 11.51 -40.14
CA ALA A 331 -17.67 12.52 -41.20
C ALA A 331 -18.05 13.95 -40.74
N GLU A 332 -18.81 14.10 -39.64
CA GLU A 332 -19.17 15.40 -39.07
C GLU A 332 -17.98 16.05 -38.33
N ALA A 333 -16.91 15.29 -38.05
CA ALA A 333 -15.66 15.80 -37.49
C ALA A 333 -14.82 16.65 -38.47
N ASN A 334 -15.24 16.79 -39.72
CA ASN A 334 -14.52 17.58 -40.74
C ASN A 334 -14.48 19.09 -40.46
N ILE A 335 -15.26 19.60 -39.50
CA ILE A 335 -15.14 20.97 -38.99
C ILE A 335 -13.88 21.07 -38.12
N PRO A 336 -12.87 21.93 -38.42
CA PRO A 336 -11.67 22.06 -37.59
C PRO A 336 -11.97 22.44 -36.13
N LEU A 337 -11.09 22.06 -35.20
CA LEU A 337 -11.10 22.64 -33.86
C LEU A 337 -10.66 24.11 -33.96
N ARG A 338 -11.51 25.05 -33.51
CA ARG A 338 -11.20 26.49 -33.49
C ARG A 338 -10.48 26.90 -32.21
N ASN A 339 -10.89 26.36 -31.07
CA ASN A 339 -10.38 26.75 -29.74
C ASN A 339 -9.98 25.50 -28.93
N VAL A 340 -8.84 25.53 -28.25
CA VAL A 340 -8.46 24.53 -27.24
C VAL A 340 -8.13 25.25 -25.94
N TYR A 341 -8.83 24.94 -24.86
CA TYR A 341 -8.59 25.54 -23.55
C TYR A 341 -7.58 24.69 -22.76
N MET A 342 -6.33 25.15 -22.67
CA MET A 342 -5.28 24.51 -21.87
C MET A 342 -5.39 24.97 -20.42
N ILE A 343 -5.73 24.05 -19.53
CA ILE A 343 -5.82 24.28 -18.09
C ILE A 343 -4.55 23.71 -17.45
N GLY A 344 -3.75 24.58 -16.84
CA GLY A 344 -2.43 24.27 -16.30
C GLY A 344 -2.14 25.01 -15.00
N ASP A 345 -1.12 24.60 -14.27
CA ASP A 345 -0.68 25.19 -13.01
C ASP A 345 0.76 25.77 -13.08
N ASN A 346 1.50 25.50 -14.16
CA ASN A 346 2.89 25.88 -14.34
C ASN A 346 3.05 26.96 -15.45
N PRO A 347 3.42 28.22 -15.13
CA PRO A 347 3.59 29.28 -16.11
C PRO A 347 4.62 28.97 -17.21
N GLU A 348 5.77 28.42 -16.83
CA GLU A 348 6.89 28.11 -17.74
C GLU A 348 6.63 26.88 -18.63
N SER A 349 5.60 26.08 -18.33
CA SER A 349 5.31 24.82 -19.04
C SER A 349 3.96 24.87 -19.76
N ASP A 350 2.86 25.02 -19.02
CA ASP A 350 1.50 24.99 -19.58
C ASP A 350 1.13 26.27 -20.31
N ILE A 351 1.40 27.40 -19.65
CA ILE A 351 0.98 28.74 -20.11
C ILE A 351 1.90 29.21 -21.23
N GLN A 352 3.22 29.06 -21.06
CA GLN A 352 4.18 29.25 -22.16
C GLN A 352 3.82 28.36 -23.35
N GLY A 353 3.55 27.07 -23.13
CA GLY A 353 3.23 26.13 -24.21
C GLY A 353 1.99 26.55 -25.00
N ALA A 354 0.86 26.79 -24.32
CA ALA A 354 -0.36 27.24 -24.98
C ALA A 354 -0.20 28.60 -25.70
N ASN A 355 0.51 29.56 -25.10
CA ASN A 355 0.74 30.89 -25.69
C ASN A 355 1.68 30.85 -26.93
N THR A 356 2.67 29.94 -26.93
CA THR A 356 3.71 29.87 -27.98
C THR A 356 3.41 28.85 -29.08
N TYR A 357 2.58 27.84 -28.81
CA TYR A 357 2.16 26.84 -29.79
C TYR A 357 1.49 27.48 -31.02
N ARG A 358 1.80 26.96 -32.21
CA ARG A 358 1.16 27.35 -33.46
C ARG A 358 0.58 26.13 -34.15
N SER A 359 -0.74 25.97 -34.06
CA SER A 359 -1.46 24.85 -34.66
C SER A 359 -1.28 24.81 -36.19
N PRO A 360 -0.84 23.69 -36.79
CA PRO A 360 -0.85 23.52 -38.24
C PRO A 360 -2.29 23.37 -38.80
N TYR A 361 -3.27 23.12 -37.93
CA TYR A 361 -4.70 23.01 -38.24
C TYR A 361 -5.49 24.31 -38.02
N GLY A 362 -4.83 25.36 -37.50
CA GLY A 362 -5.43 26.68 -37.27
C GLY A 362 -6.23 26.82 -35.97
N SER A 363 -6.10 25.91 -35.00
CA SER A 363 -6.72 26.06 -33.68
C SER A 363 -5.98 27.09 -32.81
N ASN A 364 -6.76 27.84 -32.01
CA ASN A 364 -6.24 28.79 -31.02
C ASN A 364 -6.18 28.12 -29.65
N TRP A 365 -5.00 28.11 -29.03
CA TRP A 365 -4.82 27.54 -27.69
C TRP A 365 -4.89 28.65 -26.64
N HIS A 366 -5.87 28.55 -25.75
CA HIS A 366 -6.19 29.52 -24.71
C HIS A 366 -5.61 29.05 -23.37
N SER A 367 -4.79 29.88 -22.72
CA SER A 367 -4.06 29.53 -21.51
C SER A 367 -4.83 29.91 -20.23
N LEU A 368 -5.28 28.90 -19.46
CA LEU A 368 -6.06 29.06 -18.24
C LEU A 368 -5.23 28.57 -17.04
N LEU A 369 -4.70 29.49 -16.24
CA LEU A 369 -3.83 29.17 -15.10
C LEU A 369 -4.65 28.90 -13.82
N VAL A 370 -4.39 27.80 -13.12
CA VAL A 370 -5.02 27.49 -11.83
C VAL A 370 -4.05 27.67 -10.65
N ARG A 371 -4.60 28.03 -9.48
CA ARG A 371 -3.83 28.27 -8.23
C ARG A 371 -3.56 27.02 -7.38
N THR A 372 -3.73 25.83 -7.94
CA THR A 372 -3.75 24.55 -7.18
C THR A 372 -2.41 23.78 -7.15
N GLY A 373 -1.41 24.21 -7.94
CA GLY A 373 -0.12 23.54 -8.11
C GLY A 373 1.10 24.45 -7.96
N VAL A 374 2.00 24.47 -8.96
CA VAL A 374 3.26 25.23 -9.00
C VAL A 374 3.01 26.73 -8.78
N TYR A 375 2.08 27.31 -9.54
CA TYR A 375 1.64 28.68 -9.31
C TYR A 375 0.68 28.76 -8.11
N SER A 376 1.10 29.52 -7.09
CA SER A 376 0.34 29.74 -5.85
C SER A 376 0.01 31.22 -5.58
N GLY A 377 0.57 32.15 -6.36
CA GLY A 377 0.39 33.59 -6.20
C GLY A 377 1.50 34.40 -6.88
N GLY A 378 1.38 35.73 -6.85
CA GLY A 378 2.32 36.64 -7.51
C GLY A 378 2.05 36.84 -9.01
N GLU A 379 2.96 37.54 -9.68
CA GLU A 379 2.93 37.74 -11.13
C GLU A 379 3.56 36.52 -11.83
N PRO A 380 2.84 35.83 -12.74
CA PRO A 380 3.39 34.68 -13.45
C PRO A 380 4.39 35.14 -14.52
N THR A 381 5.46 34.37 -14.73
CA THR A 381 6.52 34.65 -15.73
C THR A 381 5.99 34.66 -17.17
N TRP A 382 4.90 33.96 -17.43
CA TRP A 382 4.11 34.03 -18.65
C TRP A 382 2.67 34.40 -18.32
N THR A 383 2.18 35.48 -18.93
CA THR A 383 0.80 35.96 -18.72
C THR A 383 -0.21 34.96 -19.31
N PRO A 384 -1.10 34.36 -18.50
CA PRO A 384 -2.21 33.55 -19.01
C PRO A 384 -3.37 34.44 -19.49
N GLU A 385 -4.27 33.90 -20.31
CA GLU A 385 -5.51 34.58 -20.68
C GLU A 385 -6.40 34.86 -19.45
N SER A 386 -6.45 33.92 -18.50
CA SER A 386 -7.13 34.11 -17.23
C SER A 386 -6.55 33.22 -16.12
N ILE A 387 -6.82 33.62 -14.86
CA ILE A 387 -6.39 32.89 -13.66
C ILE A 387 -7.62 32.49 -12.86
N HIS A 388 -7.67 31.22 -12.42
CA HIS A 388 -8.78 30.62 -11.70
C HIS A 388 -8.33 29.92 -10.41
N ASP A 389 -9.23 29.82 -9.43
CA ASP A 389 -8.90 29.20 -8.15
C ASP A 389 -8.77 27.67 -8.21
N ASN A 390 -9.37 27.03 -9.22
CA ASN A 390 -9.32 25.58 -9.45
C ASN A 390 -9.79 25.20 -10.87
N VAL A 391 -9.57 23.94 -11.24
CA VAL A 391 -9.94 23.35 -12.54
C VAL A 391 -11.43 23.55 -12.90
N LYS A 392 -12.34 23.41 -11.93
CA LYS A 392 -13.79 23.57 -12.19
C LYS A 392 -14.13 24.99 -12.64
N LYS A 393 -13.51 26.02 -12.04
CA LYS A 393 -13.70 27.42 -12.44
C LYS A 393 -13.13 27.72 -13.83
N ALA A 394 -12.03 27.06 -14.21
CA ALA A 394 -11.47 27.18 -15.55
C ALA A 394 -12.35 26.50 -16.62
N VAL A 395 -12.93 25.33 -16.32
CA VAL A 395 -13.88 24.65 -17.22
C VAL A 395 -15.19 25.44 -17.36
N GLU A 396 -15.73 25.98 -16.26
CA GLU A 396 -16.88 26.90 -16.30
C GLU A 396 -16.61 28.14 -17.17
N TYR A 397 -15.38 28.68 -17.15
CA TYR A 397 -14.97 29.77 -18.04
C TYR A 397 -14.93 29.33 -19.52
N GLY A 398 -14.23 28.23 -19.84
CA GLY A 398 -14.12 27.73 -21.21
C GLY A 398 -15.48 27.44 -21.86
N LEU A 399 -16.41 26.80 -21.13
CA LEU A 399 -17.78 26.51 -21.59
C LEU A 399 -18.61 27.76 -21.86
N LYS A 400 -18.39 28.83 -21.08
CA LYS A 400 -19.04 30.13 -21.27
C LYS A 400 -18.44 30.88 -22.46
N SER A 401 -17.11 30.88 -22.57
CA SER A 401 -16.37 31.53 -23.67
C SER A 401 -16.63 30.88 -25.03
N SER A 402 -16.88 29.56 -25.07
CA SER A 402 -17.28 28.84 -26.29
C SER A 402 -18.77 28.95 -26.65
N LYS A 403 -19.59 29.61 -25.80
CA LYS A 403 -21.06 29.69 -25.93
C LYS A 403 -21.72 28.30 -26.04
N TRP A 404 -21.22 27.32 -25.29
CA TRP A 404 -21.79 25.97 -25.33
C TRP A 404 -23.21 25.91 -24.76
N TYR A 405 -23.51 26.73 -23.76
CA TYR A 405 -24.86 26.89 -23.23
C TYR A 405 -25.46 28.20 -23.73
N ASP A 406 -26.37 28.12 -24.69
CA ASP A 406 -27.20 29.24 -25.13
C ASP A 406 -28.62 29.07 -24.51
N PRO A 407 -29.17 30.03 -23.76
CA PRO A 407 -30.43 29.85 -23.04
C PRO A 407 -31.70 29.70 -23.89
N GLU A 408 -31.63 29.84 -25.22
CA GLU A 408 -32.82 29.95 -26.08
C GLU A 408 -33.23 28.67 -26.84
N GLU A 409 -32.41 27.62 -26.90
CA GLU A 409 -32.76 26.36 -27.59
C GLU A 409 -32.88 25.15 -26.65
N THR A 410 -34.12 24.74 -26.38
CA THR A 410 -34.46 23.38 -25.93
C THR A 410 -35.85 23.01 -26.46
N PRO A 411 -36.01 21.95 -27.29
CA PRO A 411 -37.30 21.64 -27.90
C PRO A 411 -38.33 21.12 -26.89
N ALA A 412 -39.53 21.70 -26.89
CA ALA A 412 -40.67 21.15 -26.17
C ALA A 412 -41.33 20.03 -26.98
N ALA A 413 -41.66 18.91 -26.33
CA ALA A 413 -42.42 17.83 -26.96
C ALA A 413 -43.86 18.30 -27.27
N ALA A 414 -44.25 18.22 -28.55
CA ALA A 414 -45.63 18.44 -28.99
C ALA A 414 -46.53 17.27 -28.57
N PRO A 415 -47.85 17.50 -28.45
CA PRO A 415 -48.68 17.00 -29.55
C PRO A 415 -49.87 17.89 -29.97
N ALA A 416 -50.40 17.55 -31.14
CA ALA A 416 -51.70 17.88 -31.73
C ALA A 416 -51.90 19.28 -32.35
N GLU A 417 -52.50 19.24 -33.54
CA GLU A 417 -52.69 20.36 -34.47
C GLU A 417 -53.96 21.17 -34.16
N GLY A 418 -53.98 22.44 -34.56
CA GLY A 418 -55.15 23.32 -34.48
C GLY A 418 -54.77 24.78 -34.72
N ALA A 419 -55.15 25.34 -35.85
CA ALA A 419 -54.62 26.61 -36.34
C ALA A 419 -55.21 27.87 -35.65
N GLU A 420 -54.45 28.98 -35.77
CA GLU A 420 -54.94 30.37 -35.81
C GLU A 420 -55.71 30.96 -34.60
N GLN A 421 -55.04 31.82 -33.79
CA GLN A 421 -55.27 33.30 -33.78
C GLN A 421 -54.63 34.09 -32.59
N SER A 422 -53.87 35.12 -32.95
CA SER A 422 -53.72 36.44 -32.29
C SER A 422 -53.40 36.62 -30.77
N LYS A 423 -52.22 37.21 -30.53
CA LYS A 423 -51.97 38.38 -29.63
C LYS A 423 -52.52 38.37 -28.18
N SER A 424 -51.86 37.69 -27.23
CA SER A 424 -51.87 38.11 -25.79
C SER A 424 -50.83 37.43 -24.86
N ALA A 425 -49.51 37.71 -24.99
CA ALA A 425 -48.50 37.06 -24.12
C ALA A 425 -47.43 37.96 -23.43
N SER A 426 -47.37 39.26 -23.72
CA SER A 426 -46.28 40.15 -23.23
C SER A 426 -46.27 40.40 -21.70
N LYS A 427 -47.37 40.16 -20.98
CA LYS A 427 -47.46 40.43 -19.52
C LYS A 427 -46.96 39.32 -18.58
N ASN A 428 -46.75 38.09 -19.06
CA ASN A 428 -46.42 36.96 -18.19
C ASN A 428 -44.91 36.75 -17.95
N ALA A 429 -44.05 37.07 -18.93
CA ALA A 429 -42.60 36.94 -18.77
C ALA A 429 -42.03 37.84 -17.66
N ALA A 430 -42.42 39.12 -17.64
CA ALA A 430 -42.04 40.08 -16.60
C ALA A 430 -42.48 39.62 -15.19
N LYS A 431 -43.66 38.99 -15.08
CA LYS A 431 -44.18 38.41 -13.83
C LYS A 431 -43.35 37.23 -13.33
N LYS A 432 -42.79 36.40 -14.24
CA LYS A 432 -41.95 35.25 -13.89
C LYS A 432 -40.57 35.69 -13.39
N ALA A 433 -39.91 36.60 -14.11
CA ALA A 433 -38.62 37.17 -13.70
C ALA A 433 -38.70 37.89 -12.35
N ALA A 434 -39.76 38.68 -12.13
CA ALA A 434 -40.00 39.31 -10.83
C ALA A 434 -40.23 38.29 -9.70
N LYS A 435 -40.90 37.16 -9.98
CA LYS A 435 -41.16 36.09 -9.01
C LYS A 435 -39.89 35.30 -8.65
N GLU A 436 -38.99 35.08 -9.61
CA GLU A 436 -37.71 34.42 -9.37
C GLU A 436 -36.71 35.32 -8.64
N LYS A 437 -36.63 36.60 -9.02
CA LYS A 437 -35.87 37.62 -8.27
C LYS A 437 -36.37 37.73 -6.82
N ALA A 438 -37.69 37.85 -6.62
CA ALA A 438 -38.29 37.85 -5.29
C ALA A 438 -38.07 36.53 -4.52
N LYS A 439 -37.94 35.37 -5.19
CA LYS A 439 -37.61 34.09 -4.54
C LYS A 439 -36.15 34.05 -4.10
N ALA A 440 -35.23 34.57 -4.92
CA ALA A 440 -33.81 34.69 -4.58
C ALA A 440 -33.58 35.71 -3.44
N GLU A 441 -34.21 36.89 -3.52
CA GLU A 441 -34.19 37.90 -2.47
C GLU A 441 -34.81 37.38 -1.16
N LYS A 442 -35.91 36.62 -1.23
CA LYS A 442 -36.52 35.99 -0.05
C LYS A 442 -35.69 34.84 0.52
N ALA A 443 -34.90 34.14 -0.30
CA ALA A 443 -33.94 33.15 0.16
C ALA A 443 -32.71 33.80 0.80
N ALA A 444 -32.18 34.88 0.22
CA ALA A 444 -31.08 35.66 0.79
C ALA A 444 -31.51 36.38 2.08
N ALA A 445 -32.70 36.96 2.12
CA ALA A 445 -33.29 37.55 3.33
C ALA A 445 -33.55 36.49 4.40
N ARG A 446 -34.01 35.28 4.01
CA ARG A 446 -34.15 34.16 4.95
C ARG A 446 -32.80 33.69 5.48
N ALA A 447 -31.76 33.57 4.65
CA ALA A 447 -30.41 33.23 5.10
C ALA A 447 -29.81 34.31 6.01
N ALA A 448 -30.03 35.60 5.71
CA ALA A 448 -29.64 36.70 6.57
C ALA A 448 -30.43 36.72 7.89
N GLN A 449 -31.72 36.39 7.85
CA GLN A 449 -32.58 36.28 9.04
C GLN A 449 -32.23 35.05 9.89
N GLU A 450 -31.88 33.92 9.28
CA GLU A 450 -31.37 32.72 9.97
C GLU A 450 -29.99 32.99 10.58
N LYS A 451 -29.13 33.77 9.90
CA LYS A 451 -27.82 34.20 10.44
C LYS A 451 -27.97 35.22 11.58
N ALA A 452 -28.92 36.14 11.48
CA ALA A 452 -29.26 37.09 12.54
C ALA A 452 -29.95 36.41 13.74
N GLN A 453 -30.82 35.42 13.50
CA GLN A 453 -31.41 34.58 14.54
C GLN A 453 -30.37 33.68 15.21
N ALA A 454 -29.39 33.15 14.46
CA ALA A 454 -28.26 32.42 15.03
C ALA A 454 -27.44 33.33 15.96
N ALA A 455 -27.04 34.52 15.50
CA ALA A 455 -26.31 35.48 16.32
C ALA A 455 -27.11 35.95 17.56
N ALA A 456 -28.43 36.16 17.43
CA ALA A 456 -29.29 36.53 18.56
C ALA A 456 -29.56 35.36 19.54
N ALA A 457 -29.50 34.11 19.06
CA ALA A 457 -29.57 32.91 19.91
C ALA A 457 -28.22 32.61 20.60
N GLU A 458 -27.11 32.94 19.96
CA GLU A 458 -25.75 32.83 20.50
C GLU A 458 -25.49 33.90 21.58
N ALA A 459 -26.06 35.11 21.42
CA ALA A 459 -26.05 36.16 22.43
C ALA A 459 -26.92 35.88 23.67
N ASN A 460 -27.82 34.91 23.62
CA ASN A 460 -28.72 34.51 24.72
C ASN A 460 -28.44 33.08 25.23
N ASP A 461 -27.25 32.53 24.96
CA ASP A 461 -26.89 31.19 25.42
C ASP A 461 -26.37 31.21 26.86
N THR A 462 -27.25 30.88 27.81
CA THR A 462 -26.94 30.78 29.24
C THR A 462 -26.03 29.61 29.62
N ALA A 463 -25.74 28.69 28.70
CA ALA A 463 -24.94 27.49 28.95
C ALA A 463 -23.53 27.56 28.36
N LYS A 464 -23.11 28.70 27.79
CA LYS A 464 -21.92 28.82 26.95
C LYS A 464 -20.63 28.27 27.57
N ASP A 465 -20.44 28.46 28.88
CA ASP A 465 -19.23 27.99 29.59
C ASP A 465 -19.30 26.52 30.02
N LEU A 466 -20.42 25.83 29.80
CA LEU A 466 -20.65 24.43 30.15
C LEU A 466 -20.35 23.46 28.98
N TYR A 467 -20.07 23.96 27.78
CA TYR A 467 -19.78 23.13 26.62
C TYR A 467 -18.85 23.80 25.60
N GLY A 468 -18.32 23.02 24.66
CA GLY A 468 -17.49 23.52 23.56
C GLY A 468 -16.16 22.79 23.47
N LYS A 469 -15.13 23.43 22.90
CA LYS A 469 -13.75 22.95 23.05
C LYS A 469 -13.35 23.05 24.54
N ILE A 470 -12.58 22.10 25.04
CA ILE A 470 -12.06 22.17 26.42
C ILE A 470 -11.27 23.48 26.63
N PRO A 471 -11.56 24.25 27.69
CA PRO A 471 -10.77 25.44 28.03
C PRO A 471 -9.32 25.06 28.33
N GLU A 472 -8.38 25.96 28.03
CA GLU A 472 -7.01 25.84 28.52
C GLU A 472 -7.00 26.10 30.03
N SER A 473 -6.57 25.12 30.82
CA SER A 473 -6.54 25.13 32.28
C SER A 473 -5.34 24.32 32.77
N GLU A 474 -4.73 24.75 33.88
CA GLU A 474 -3.65 24.01 34.54
C GLU A 474 -4.18 22.90 35.47
N ASP A 475 -5.49 22.89 35.78
CA ASP A 475 -6.10 21.96 36.72
C ASP A 475 -6.45 20.61 36.08
N VAL A 476 -5.85 19.53 36.58
CA VAL A 476 -6.23 18.15 36.24
C VAL A 476 -7.47 17.76 37.02
N LEU A 477 -8.64 17.76 36.37
CA LEU A 477 -9.89 17.32 36.98
C LEU A 477 -9.86 15.81 37.29
N PRO A 478 -10.32 15.37 38.47
CA PRO A 478 -10.50 13.96 38.78
C PRO A 478 -11.47 13.30 37.78
N THR A 479 -11.08 12.14 37.25
CA THR A 479 -11.90 11.37 36.29
C THR A 479 -12.19 9.97 36.82
N THR A 480 -13.43 9.53 36.62
CA THR A 480 -13.90 8.18 36.96
C THR A 480 -13.79 7.30 35.71
N LYS A 481 -13.20 6.10 35.82
CA LYS A 481 -13.27 5.11 34.72
C LYS A 481 -14.61 4.41 34.75
N PHE A 482 -15.04 3.87 33.61
CA PHE A 482 -16.32 3.15 33.53
C PHE A 482 -16.36 1.93 34.48
N ASP A 483 -15.21 1.32 34.74
CA ASP A 483 -15.10 0.16 35.64
C ASP A 483 -15.32 0.51 37.12
N ASP A 484 -15.13 1.78 37.48
CA ASP A 484 -15.34 2.29 38.83
C ASP A 484 -16.78 2.78 39.06
N ILE A 485 -17.64 2.81 38.02
CA ILE A 485 -19.04 3.27 38.12
C ILE A 485 -19.94 2.17 38.72
N THR A 486 -20.02 2.18 40.04
CA THR A 486 -20.90 1.31 40.85
C THR A 486 -22.23 2.00 41.22
N ASP A 487 -23.15 1.22 41.81
CA ASP A 487 -24.38 1.73 42.44
C ASP A 487 -24.14 2.84 43.48
N ASP A 488 -22.97 2.87 44.13
CA ASP A 488 -22.59 3.93 45.08
C ASP A 488 -22.47 5.31 44.44
N HIS A 489 -22.38 5.38 43.11
CA HIS A 489 -22.35 6.63 42.36
C HIS A 489 -23.74 7.15 42.03
N TYR A 490 -24.81 6.42 42.34
CA TYR A 490 -26.19 6.86 42.09
C TYR A 490 -26.47 8.24 42.71
N GLU A 491 -27.02 9.14 41.89
CA GLU A 491 -27.27 10.56 42.16
C GLU A 491 -26.04 11.43 42.43
N LYS A 492 -24.81 10.88 42.38
CA LYS A 492 -23.57 11.67 42.47
C LYS A 492 -23.18 12.21 41.10
N GLU A 493 -22.55 13.39 41.11
CA GLU A 493 -21.88 13.95 39.93
C GLU A 493 -20.50 13.31 39.78
N ILE A 494 -20.18 12.84 38.57
CA ILE A 494 -18.86 12.35 38.19
C ILE A 494 -18.39 13.01 36.89
N THR A 495 -17.09 12.99 36.64
CA THR A 495 -16.50 13.39 35.36
C THR A 495 -15.84 12.19 34.71
N VAL A 496 -16.15 11.95 33.43
CA VAL A 496 -15.57 10.86 32.64
C VAL A 496 -14.88 11.42 31.39
N VAL A 497 -13.80 10.78 30.95
CA VAL A 497 -13.16 11.05 29.65
C VAL A 497 -13.32 9.82 28.77
N ALA A 498 -14.02 10.00 27.65
CA ALA A 498 -14.47 8.91 26.79
C ALA A 498 -14.52 9.35 25.32
N ARG A 499 -14.64 8.37 24.41
CA ARG A 499 -14.94 8.61 23.00
C ARG A 499 -16.46 8.68 22.78
N VAL A 500 -16.91 9.53 21.87
CA VAL A 500 -18.28 9.51 21.36
C VAL A 500 -18.44 8.32 20.41
N ASP A 501 -19.09 7.24 20.85
CA ASP A 501 -19.37 6.06 20.02
C ASP A 501 -20.55 6.30 19.07
N ASN A 502 -21.53 7.07 19.55
CA ASN A 502 -22.69 7.52 18.77
C ASN A 502 -23.23 8.84 19.36
N ALA A 503 -23.79 9.70 18.51
CA ALA A 503 -24.46 10.94 18.91
C ALA A 503 -25.78 11.07 18.17
N ARG A 504 -26.88 11.35 18.90
CA ARG A 504 -28.23 11.46 18.32
C ARG A 504 -29.02 12.58 18.98
N VAL A 505 -29.40 13.59 18.19
CA VAL A 505 -30.44 14.55 18.57
C VAL A 505 -31.82 13.87 18.44
N GLN A 506 -32.61 13.87 19.51
CA GLN A 506 -34.00 13.38 19.50
C GLN A 506 -35.00 14.55 19.37
N SER A 507 -34.66 15.72 19.91
CA SER A 507 -35.40 16.97 19.69
C SER A 507 -34.50 18.18 20.00
N ALA A 508 -34.98 19.40 19.72
CA ALA A 508 -34.31 20.64 20.16
C ALA A 508 -34.21 20.81 21.70
N LYS A 509 -34.75 19.87 22.49
CA LYS A 509 -34.64 19.81 23.95
C LYS A 509 -34.01 18.52 24.48
N LEU A 510 -33.64 17.55 23.62
CA LEU A 510 -33.15 16.24 24.07
C LEU A 510 -32.18 15.64 23.06
N ALA A 511 -30.98 15.25 23.53
CA ALA A 511 -30.03 14.46 22.76
C ALA A 511 -29.40 13.35 23.63
N PHE A 512 -28.88 12.34 22.96
CA PHE A 512 -28.24 11.18 23.54
C PHE A 512 -26.84 11.01 22.97
N LEU A 513 -25.89 10.67 23.83
CA LEU A 513 -24.58 10.13 23.45
C LEU A 513 -24.49 8.69 23.91
N MET A 514 -23.81 7.85 23.12
CA MET A 514 -23.18 6.64 23.63
C MET A 514 -21.71 6.98 23.83
N LEU A 515 -21.22 6.90 25.06
CA LEU A 515 -19.82 7.14 25.41
C LEU A 515 -19.10 5.80 25.51
N ARG A 516 -17.88 5.69 24.95
CA ARG A 516 -17.07 4.47 24.96
C ARG A 516 -15.68 4.71 25.56
N GLN A 517 -15.26 3.82 26.44
CA GLN A 517 -13.93 3.80 27.06
C GLN A 517 -13.42 2.35 27.02
N GLN A 518 -12.36 2.09 26.26
CA GLN A 518 -11.76 0.75 26.08
C GLN A 518 -12.79 -0.35 25.73
N GLY A 519 -13.67 -0.07 24.77
CA GLY A 519 -14.73 -0.99 24.33
C GLY A 519 -16.02 -0.90 25.16
N LYS A 520 -15.91 -0.70 26.49
CA LYS A 520 -17.05 -0.53 27.39
C LYS A 520 -17.84 0.75 27.09
N LYS A 521 -19.16 0.69 27.23
CA LYS A 521 -20.10 1.74 26.80
C LYS A 521 -21.09 2.13 27.91
N VAL A 522 -21.38 3.43 28.01
CA VAL A 522 -22.42 3.99 28.88
C VAL A 522 -23.23 5.05 28.11
N GLN A 523 -24.54 5.09 28.34
CA GLN A 523 -25.38 6.15 27.76
C GLN A 523 -25.19 7.45 28.55
N ALA A 524 -25.15 8.56 27.83
CA ALA A 524 -25.27 9.89 28.42
C ALA A 524 -26.43 10.65 27.77
N VAL A 525 -27.21 11.36 28.58
CA VAL A 525 -28.45 12.04 28.20
C VAL A 525 -28.29 13.53 28.49
N ILE A 526 -28.67 14.38 27.55
CA ILE A 526 -28.73 15.84 27.77
C ILE A 526 -30.13 16.36 27.44
N ALA A 527 -30.75 17.03 28.41
CA ALA A 527 -32.08 17.60 28.31
C ALA A 527 -32.03 19.11 28.60
N ALA A 528 -32.73 19.92 27.79
CA ALA A 528 -32.76 21.37 27.96
C ALA A 528 -33.63 21.78 29.16
N ALA A 529 -32.95 22.11 30.26
CA ALA A 529 -33.49 22.67 31.50
C ALA A 529 -32.37 23.49 32.15
N GLU A 530 -32.70 24.65 32.73
CA GLU A 530 -31.73 25.61 33.24
C GLU A 530 -30.69 24.94 34.19
N PRO A 531 -29.37 25.12 33.99
CA PRO A 531 -28.71 26.03 33.04
C PRO A 531 -28.48 25.47 31.62
N ILE A 532 -28.86 24.23 31.31
CA ILE A 532 -28.63 23.57 30.01
C ILE A 532 -29.49 24.19 28.90
N SER A 533 -28.84 24.84 27.93
CA SER A 533 -29.50 25.50 26.80
C SER A 533 -29.81 24.54 25.64
N ARG A 534 -30.64 24.99 24.70
CA ARG A 534 -30.92 24.22 23.46
C ARG A 534 -29.70 24.17 22.53
N GLN A 535 -28.84 25.17 22.63
CA GLN A 535 -27.58 25.32 21.90
C GLN A 535 -26.59 24.25 22.38
N MET A 536 -26.47 24.08 23.70
CA MET A 536 -25.71 22.99 24.33
C MET A 536 -26.23 21.60 23.90
N VAL A 537 -27.55 21.36 23.93
CA VAL A 537 -28.16 20.11 23.43
C VAL A 537 -27.82 19.85 21.97
N LYS A 538 -27.92 20.88 21.11
CA LYS A 538 -27.61 20.78 19.68
C LYS A 538 -26.12 20.50 19.43
N TYR A 539 -25.23 21.17 20.16
CA TYR A 539 -23.79 20.91 20.11
C TYR A 539 -23.48 19.47 20.47
N THR A 540 -23.98 19.03 21.63
CA THR A 540 -23.76 17.68 22.17
C THR A 540 -24.20 16.61 21.18
N GLY A 541 -25.44 16.67 20.69
CA GLY A 541 -25.94 15.71 19.71
C GLY A 541 -25.36 15.84 18.29
N GLY A 542 -24.53 16.86 18.05
CA GLY A 542 -23.82 17.09 16.78
C GLY A 542 -22.32 16.79 16.83
N LEU A 543 -21.81 16.25 17.93
CA LEU A 543 -20.39 15.86 18.07
C LEU A 543 -20.02 14.77 17.06
N ASN A 544 -18.87 14.92 16.38
CA ASN A 544 -18.38 13.92 15.44
C ASN A 544 -18.09 12.60 16.17
N VAL A 545 -18.54 11.49 15.57
CA VAL A 545 -18.25 10.14 16.09
C VAL A 545 -16.75 9.92 16.20
N ASN A 546 -16.35 9.23 17.25
CA ASN A 546 -14.99 8.94 17.70
C ASN A 546 -14.21 10.11 18.32
N SER A 547 -14.79 11.31 18.43
CA SER A 547 -14.18 12.44 19.17
C SER A 547 -13.98 12.08 20.64
N ILE A 548 -12.90 12.59 21.26
CA ILE A 548 -12.64 12.44 22.69
C ILE A 548 -13.27 13.62 23.43
N VAL A 549 -14.12 13.32 24.40
CA VAL A 549 -14.85 14.30 25.20
C VAL A 549 -14.63 14.08 26.69
N GLN A 550 -14.63 15.18 27.43
CA GLN A 550 -14.81 15.20 28.87
C GLN A 550 -16.29 15.50 29.16
N VAL A 551 -16.95 14.61 29.90
CA VAL A 551 -18.36 14.75 30.27
C VAL A 551 -18.47 14.74 31.78
N THR A 552 -18.99 15.83 32.35
CA THR A 552 -19.40 15.90 33.76
C THR A 552 -20.92 15.72 33.82
N GLY A 553 -21.41 14.82 34.66
CA GLY A 553 -22.84 14.52 34.75
C GLY A 553 -23.20 13.70 35.98
N VAL A 554 -24.50 13.65 36.28
CA VAL A 554 -25.06 12.93 37.43
C VAL A 554 -25.41 11.50 37.01
N VAL A 555 -24.93 10.49 37.74
CA VAL A 555 -25.29 9.09 37.47
C VAL A 555 -26.75 8.84 37.88
N LYS A 556 -27.53 8.28 36.97
CA LYS A 556 -28.92 7.86 37.18
C LYS A 556 -29.11 6.42 36.73
N LYS A 557 -30.23 5.81 37.16
CA LYS A 557 -30.67 4.49 36.72
C LYS A 557 -31.74 4.66 35.64
N PRO A 558 -31.58 4.07 34.45
CA PRO A 558 -32.61 4.12 33.41
C PRO A 558 -33.82 3.27 33.84
N GLN A 559 -35.02 3.60 33.34
CA GLN A 559 -36.24 2.83 33.65
C GLN A 559 -36.22 1.41 33.08
N VAL A 560 -35.47 1.20 32.00
CA VAL A 560 -35.24 -0.09 31.34
C VAL A 560 -33.74 -0.21 31.06
N PRO A 561 -33.10 -1.36 31.33
CA PRO A 561 -31.68 -1.55 31.03
C PRO A 561 -31.35 -1.27 29.56
N ILE A 562 -30.28 -0.52 29.33
CA ILE A 562 -29.89 -0.02 28.01
C ILE A 562 -29.14 -1.12 27.25
N ALA A 563 -29.84 -1.85 26.40
CA ALA A 563 -29.29 -3.03 25.69
C ALA A 563 -28.06 -2.76 24.81
N SER A 564 -27.84 -1.50 24.39
CA SER A 564 -26.69 -1.08 23.57
C SER A 564 -25.48 -0.59 24.39
N ALA A 565 -25.58 -0.59 25.72
CA ALA A 565 -24.51 -0.20 26.65
C ALA A 565 -24.04 -1.41 27.46
N THR A 566 -22.74 -1.49 27.76
CA THR A 566 -22.21 -2.49 28.69
C THR A 566 -22.57 -2.13 30.14
N LEU A 567 -22.57 -0.83 30.47
CA LEU A 567 -23.13 -0.29 31.71
C LEU A 567 -24.65 -0.07 31.55
N ASN A 568 -25.39 -1.14 31.29
CA ASN A 568 -26.82 -1.09 30.95
C ASN A 568 -27.74 -0.54 32.06
N ASN A 569 -27.33 -0.65 33.33
CA ASN A 569 -28.10 -0.20 34.50
C ASN A 569 -27.76 1.23 34.96
N HIS A 570 -26.89 1.94 34.24
CA HIS A 570 -26.46 3.30 34.57
C HIS A 570 -26.51 4.22 33.33
N GLU A 571 -26.92 5.47 33.53
CA GLU A 571 -26.79 6.53 32.53
C GLU A 571 -26.32 7.85 33.15
N LEU A 572 -25.64 8.67 32.36
CA LEU A 572 -25.09 9.96 32.78
C LEU A 572 -25.97 11.12 32.33
N HIS A 573 -26.57 11.86 33.27
CA HIS A 573 -27.31 13.09 32.97
C HIS A 573 -26.32 14.25 32.88
N ILE A 574 -26.02 14.68 31.64
CA ILE A 574 -24.93 15.61 31.31
C ILE A 574 -25.18 16.99 31.95
N ARG A 575 -24.17 17.50 32.65
CA ARG A 575 -24.09 18.87 33.18
C ARG A 575 -23.07 19.73 32.44
N LYS A 576 -21.96 19.14 31.99
CA LYS A 576 -20.93 19.79 31.15
C LYS A 576 -20.42 18.80 30.10
N VAL A 577 -20.08 19.29 28.90
CA VAL A 577 -19.47 18.46 27.84
C VAL A 577 -18.48 19.24 27.00
N TYR A 578 -17.20 18.91 27.14
CA TYR A 578 -16.12 19.56 26.40
C TYR A 578 -15.44 18.57 25.45
N THR A 579 -15.14 19.02 24.24
CA THR A 579 -14.31 18.28 23.28
C THR A 579 -12.84 18.49 23.60
N ILE A 580 -12.14 17.40 23.92
CA ILE A 580 -10.68 17.38 24.10
C ILE A 580 -9.99 17.27 22.74
N ALA A 581 -10.44 16.32 21.91
CA ALA A 581 -9.93 16.11 20.56
C ALA A 581 -11.10 15.75 19.63
N GLU A 582 -11.35 16.61 18.64
CA GLU A 582 -12.38 16.40 17.63
C GLU A 582 -11.91 15.37 16.59
N ALA A 583 -12.76 14.39 16.28
CA ALA A 583 -12.54 13.46 15.19
C ALA A 583 -13.01 14.06 13.85
N ALA A 584 -12.43 13.60 12.74
CA ALA A 584 -12.92 13.96 11.41
C ALA A 584 -14.37 13.47 11.20
N GLN A 585 -15.18 14.28 10.53
CA GLN A 585 -16.61 13.99 10.29
C GLN A 585 -16.83 12.66 9.51
N GLN A 586 -15.89 12.30 8.65
CA GLN A 586 -15.85 11.00 7.97
C GLN A 586 -14.57 10.28 8.35
N LEU A 587 -14.73 9.07 8.90
CA LEU A 587 -13.64 8.14 9.20
C LEU A 587 -13.57 7.06 8.11
N PRO A 588 -12.38 6.54 7.77
CA PRO A 588 -12.23 5.53 6.73
C PRO A 588 -12.91 4.20 7.07
N MET A 589 -13.19 3.94 8.36
CA MET A 589 -14.14 2.94 8.82
C MET A 589 -14.72 3.34 10.19
N GLN A 590 -15.89 2.81 10.55
CA GLN A 590 -16.47 3.02 11.89
C GLN A 590 -16.09 1.86 12.81
N VAL A 591 -15.76 2.17 14.07
CA VAL A 591 -15.41 1.14 15.07
C VAL A 591 -16.55 0.13 15.26
N LYS A 592 -17.81 0.61 15.30
CA LYS A 592 -19.02 -0.23 15.40
C LYS A 592 -19.09 -1.31 14.30
N ASP A 593 -18.66 -0.99 13.07
CA ASP A 593 -18.77 -1.89 11.93
C ASP A 593 -17.71 -2.99 12.01
N ALA A 594 -16.60 -2.70 12.70
CA ALA A 594 -15.48 -3.59 12.99
C ALA A 594 -15.61 -4.40 14.30
N GLU A 595 -16.63 -4.20 15.16
CA GLU A 595 -16.84 -5.07 16.34
C GLU A 595 -17.23 -6.52 15.96
N ARG A 596 -17.84 -6.69 14.78
CA ARG A 596 -18.09 -8.01 14.16
C ARG A 596 -16.75 -8.62 13.71
N PRO A 597 -16.58 -9.96 13.62
CA PRO A 597 -15.37 -10.54 13.04
C PRO A 597 -15.21 -10.16 11.54
N PRO A 598 -13.99 -10.14 10.99
CA PRO A 598 -13.80 -10.13 9.54
C PRO A 598 -14.23 -11.46 8.90
N PRO A 599 -14.42 -11.51 7.56
CA PRO A 599 -14.53 -12.76 6.82
C PRO A 599 -13.46 -13.80 7.16
N GLU A 600 -13.85 -15.07 7.16
CA GLU A 600 -12.91 -16.20 7.19
C GLU A 600 -12.24 -16.41 5.80
N THR A 601 -12.93 -15.99 4.74
CA THR A 601 -12.48 -15.98 3.34
C THR A 601 -11.54 -14.81 3.03
N THR A 602 -10.55 -15.05 2.19
CA THR A 602 -9.63 -14.03 1.66
C THR A 602 -10.06 -13.48 0.30
N GLU A 603 -11.25 -13.83 -0.17
CA GLU A 603 -11.78 -13.35 -1.45
C GLU A 603 -12.22 -11.88 -1.34
N GLU A 604 -11.84 -11.05 -2.32
CA GLU A 604 -12.23 -9.64 -2.33
C GLU A 604 -13.66 -9.50 -2.85
N GLY A 605 -14.63 -9.41 -1.93
CA GLY A 605 -16.05 -9.22 -2.24
C GLY A 605 -16.77 -8.33 -1.23
N ASN A 606 -17.96 -7.84 -1.61
CA ASN A 606 -18.89 -7.17 -0.70
C ASN A 606 -19.58 -8.23 0.19
N GLU A 607 -18.82 -8.83 1.09
CA GLU A 607 -19.36 -9.76 2.08
C GLU A 607 -20.29 -9.03 3.07
N VAL A 608 -21.45 -9.63 3.30
CA VAL A 608 -22.49 -9.16 4.20
C VAL A 608 -22.78 -10.22 5.25
N ASP A 609 -23.18 -9.80 6.45
CA ASP A 609 -23.64 -10.74 7.47
C ASP A 609 -25.05 -11.29 7.17
N ALA A 610 -25.57 -12.13 8.07
CA ALA A 610 -26.89 -12.76 7.93
C ALA A 610 -28.05 -11.75 7.82
N ASP A 611 -27.84 -10.50 8.26
CA ASP A 611 -28.81 -9.40 8.18
C ASP A 611 -28.59 -8.50 6.95
N GLY A 612 -27.63 -8.84 6.08
CA GLY A 612 -27.32 -8.10 4.85
C GLY A 612 -26.44 -6.86 5.08
N VAL A 613 -25.82 -6.71 6.25
CA VAL A 613 -24.97 -5.55 6.57
C VAL A 613 -23.52 -5.81 6.17
N PRO A 614 -22.85 -4.91 5.40
CA PRO A 614 -21.46 -5.12 4.97
C PRO A 614 -20.49 -5.38 6.13
N ILE A 615 -19.59 -6.34 5.95
CA ILE A 615 -18.55 -6.71 6.93
C ILE A 615 -17.23 -6.03 6.57
N VAL A 616 -16.53 -5.45 7.54
CA VAL A 616 -15.21 -4.84 7.32
C VAL A 616 -14.16 -5.94 7.16
N THR A 617 -13.57 -6.05 5.97
CA THR A 617 -12.54 -7.06 5.64
C THR A 617 -11.28 -6.92 6.49
N LEU A 618 -10.52 -8.01 6.67
CA LEU A 618 -9.26 -7.98 7.41
C LEU A 618 -8.26 -6.97 6.81
N LYS A 619 -8.19 -6.88 5.47
CA LYS A 619 -7.34 -5.89 4.79
C LYS A 619 -7.69 -4.46 5.21
N THR A 620 -8.96 -4.07 5.14
CA THR A 620 -9.43 -2.72 5.50
C THR A 620 -9.17 -2.40 6.96
N ARG A 621 -9.31 -3.38 7.87
CA ARG A 621 -8.96 -3.22 9.30
C ARG A 621 -7.49 -2.96 9.51
N LEU A 622 -6.61 -3.74 8.86
CA LEU A 622 -5.16 -3.60 9.01
C LEU A 622 -4.66 -2.29 8.36
N ASP A 623 -5.22 -1.89 7.23
CA ASP A 623 -4.93 -0.60 6.60
C ASP A 623 -5.36 0.59 7.49
N ASN A 624 -6.32 0.36 8.40
CA ASN A 624 -6.82 1.32 9.39
C ASN A 624 -6.59 0.87 10.85
N ARG A 625 -5.48 0.16 11.13
CA ARG A 625 -5.30 -0.61 12.38
C ARG A 625 -5.54 0.19 13.66
N VAL A 626 -5.23 1.48 13.70
CA VAL A 626 -5.47 2.36 14.86
C VAL A 626 -6.97 2.54 15.18
N LEU A 627 -7.87 2.41 14.21
CA LEU A 627 -9.32 2.36 14.44
C LEU A 627 -9.79 0.95 14.83
N ASP A 628 -9.22 -0.10 14.23
CA ASP A 628 -9.57 -1.49 14.53
C ASP A 628 -9.20 -1.86 15.98
N LEU A 629 -8.03 -1.40 16.45
CA LEU A 629 -7.58 -1.52 17.83
C LEU A 629 -8.48 -0.80 18.86
N GLN A 630 -9.48 -0.04 18.43
CA GLN A 630 -10.46 0.60 19.33
C GLN A 630 -11.69 -0.28 19.60
N THR A 631 -11.87 -1.39 18.88
CA THR A 631 -12.92 -2.39 19.12
C THR A 631 -12.73 -3.06 20.49
N GLU A 632 -13.83 -3.47 21.13
CA GLU A 632 -13.78 -4.22 22.40
C GLU A 632 -13.00 -5.54 22.20
N THR A 633 -13.24 -6.21 21.07
CA THR A 633 -12.58 -7.45 20.70
C THR A 633 -11.08 -7.30 20.48
N SER A 634 -10.60 -6.29 19.73
CA SER A 634 -9.14 -6.11 19.55
C SER A 634 -8.46 -5.69 20.85
N GLN A 635 -9.09 -4.86 21.68
CA GLN A 635 -8.58 -4.53 23.03
C GLN A 635 -8.40 -5.81 23.86
N ALA A 636 -9.42 -6.66 23.93
CA ALA A 636 -9.37 -7.93 24.65
C ALA A 636 -8.26 -8.86 24.14
N ILE A 637 -8.09 -9.00 22.81
CA ILE A 637 -7.00 -9.80 22.21
C ILE A 637 -5.63 -9.25 22.65
N THR A 638 -5.42 -7.93 22.59
CA THR A 638 -4.14 -7.32 22.97
C THR A 638 -3.80 -7.48 24.45
N TRP A 639 -4.80 -7.48 25.34
CA TRP A 639 -4.60 -7.80 26.76
C TRP A 639 -4.16 -9.26 26.97
N ILE A 640 -4.72 -10.20 26.19
CA ILE A 640 -4.30 -11.61 26.24
C ILE A 640 -2.90 -11.79 25.64
N SER A 641 -2.54 -11.07 24.58
CA SER A 641 -1.15 -11.02 24.09
C SER A 641 -0.16 -10.54 25.16
N SER A 642 -0.55 -9.51 25.93
CA SER A 642 0.25 -9.04 27.08
C SER A 642 0.34 -10.12 28.18
N GLY A 643 -0.78 -10.78 28.49
CA GLY A 643 -0.84 -11.83 29.50
C GLY A 643 0.02 -13.05 29.17
N VAL A 644 0.10 -13.45 27.90
CA VAL A 644 1.01 -14.53 27.47
C VAL A 644 2.47 -14.17 27.78
N ALA A 645 2.91 -12.95 27.46
CA ALA A 645 4.27 -12.49 27.74
C ALA A 645 4.54 -12.36 29.24
N GLU A 646 3.59 -11.81 29.99
CA GLU A 646 3.67 -11.65 31.46
C GLU A 646 3.77 -13.01 32.15
N LEU A 647 2.91 -13.97 31.82
CA LEU A 647 2.88 -15.29 32.44
C LEU A 647 4.12 -16.13 32.08
N PHE A 648 4.63 -16.02 30.85
CA PHE A 648 5.91 -16.61 30.48
C PHE A 648 7.05 -16.04 31.34
N ALA A 649 7.18 -14.71 31.42
CA ALA A 649 8.21 -14.07 32.25
C ALA A 649 8.04 -14.42 33.75
N GLU A 650 6.81 -14.43 34.27
CA GLU A 650 6.49 -14.79 35.65
C GLU A 650 6.99 -16.21 35.99
N TYR A 651 6.71 -17.20 35.13
CA TYR A 651 7.15 -18.58 35.33
C TYR A 651 8.68 -18.72 35.19
N MET A 652 9.27 -18.11 34.15
CA MET A 652 10.71 -18.17 33.93
C MET A 652 11.51 -17.54 35.07
N ILE A 653 11.04 -16.40 35.62
CA ILE A 653 11.68 -15.76 36.78
C ILE A 653 11.48 -16.60 38.06
N LYS A 654 10.28 -17.12 38.31
CA LYS A 654 9.99 -17.97 39.49
C LYS A 654 10.78 -19.29 39.47
N SER A 655 11.12 -19.81 38.30
CA SER A 655 11.98 -20.99 38.14
C SER A 655 13.49 -20.70 38.23
N GLY A 656 13.88 -19.45 38.54
CA GLY A 656 15.28 -19.05 38.69
C GLY A 656 16.00 -18.74 37.36
N SER A 657 15.28 -18.60 36.26
CA SER A 657 15.88 -18.29 34.95
C SER A 657 16.24 -16.81 34.82
N ARG A 658 17.38 -16.53 34.20
CA ARG A 658 17.87 -15.16 33.96
C ARG A 658 17.24 -14.61 32.68
N TRP A 659 16.63 -13.42 32.75
CA TRP A 659 16.17 -12.70 31.56
C TRP A 659 17.39 -12.09 30.84
N ILE A 660 17.65 -12.53 29.61
CA ILE A 660 18.72 -12.04 28.76
C ILE A 660 18.17 -11.21 27.58
N PHE A 661 19.03 -10.37 27.00
CA PHE A 661 18.70 -9.50 25.87
C PHE A 661 19.82 -9.63 24.81
N THR A 662 19.53 -10.33 23.72
CA THR A 662 20.52 -10.71 22.71
C THR A 662 20.46 -9.77 21.49
N PRO A 663 21.58 -9.51 20.80
CA PRO A 663 21.58 -8.62 19.64
C PRO A 663 20.78 -9.22 18.48
N LYS A 664 19.98 -8.39 17.80
CA LYS A 664 19.21 -8.81 16.62
C LYS A 664 19.89 -8.48 15.29
N LEU A 665 21.03 -7.79 15.34
CA LEU A 665 21.93 -7.58 14.20
C LEU A 665 23.13 -8.51 14.36
N VAL A 666 23.29 -9.46 13.44
CA VAL A 666 24.36 -10.46 13.44
C VAL A 666 25.29 -10.29 12.22
N SER A 667 26.50 -10.81 12.30
CA SER A 667 27.52 -10.67 11.24
C SER A 667 27.32 -11.60 10.04
N SER A 668 26.59 -12.70 10.21
CA SER A 668 26.38 -13.74 9.20
C SER A 668 24.96 -14.32 9.25
N ALA A 669 24.59 -15.11 8.24
CA ALA A 669 23.41 -15.97 8.32
C ALA A 669 23.72 -17.16 9.25
N THR A 670 23.23 -17.09 10.49
CA THR A 670 23.58 -18.03 11.58
C THR A 670 22.87 -19.38 11.51
N GLU A 671 21.77 -19.49 10.77
CA GLU A 671 21.01 -20.73 10.59
C GLU A 671 21.01 -21.11 9.10
N GLY A 672 22.00 -21.89 8.69
CA GLY A 672 22.23 -22.22 7.28
C GLY A 672 21.08 -22.98 6.64
N GLY A 673 20.36 -22.32 5.71
CA GLY A 673 19.34 -22.95 4.86
C GLY A 673 18.15 -22.05 4.50
N SER A 674 17.89 -20.99 5.25
CA SER A 674 16.71 -20.11 5.10
C SER A 674 17.09 -18.68 4.70
N ASN A 675 16.13 -17.94 4.14
CA ASN A 675 16.34 -16.55 3.75
C ASN A 675 16.48 -15.66 5.00
N VAL A 676 17.53 -14.84 5.05
CA VAL A 676 17.77 -13.81 6.07
C VAL A 676 17.48 -12.41 5.51
N PHE A 677 17.04 -11.48 6.37
CA PHE A 677 17.01 -10.06 6.01
C PHE A 677 18.41 -9.46 6.15
N GLU A 678 18.97 -8.99 5.04
CA GLU A 678 20.23 -8.23 5.03
C GLU A 678 19.99 -6.75 5.40
N VAL A 679 20.87 -6.20 6.23
CA VAL A 679 20.85 -4.82 6.71
C VAL A 679 22.22 -4.19 6.51
N LYS A 680 22.26 -3.01 5.89
CA LYS A 680 23.51 -2.26 5.70
C LYS A 680 24.04 -1.75 7.04
N TYR A 681 25.16 -2.29 7.51
CA TYR A 681 25.79 -1.97 8.79
C TYR A 681 27.08 -1.16 8.57
N PHE A 682 26.93 0.15 8.42
CA PHE A 682 28.00 1.10 8.04
C PHE A 682 28.67 0.74 6.70
N LYS A 683 29.89 0.20 6.75
CA LYS A 683 30.71 -0.21 5.59
C LYS A 683 30.68 -1.72 5.32
N ARG A 684 29.93 -2.49 6.11
CA ARG A 684 29.75 -3.94 5.96
C ARG A 684 28.27 -4.28 5.97
N ASN A 685 27.96 -5.55 5.73
CA ASN A 685 26.61 -6.08 5.92
C ASN A 685 26.46 -6.59 7.36
N GLY A 686 25.22 -6.60 7.81
CA GLY A 686 24.74 -7.40 8.93
C GLY A 686 23.41 -8.02 8.56
N TYR A 687 22.90 -8.93 9.37
CA TYR A 687 21.67 -9.66 9.11
C TYR A 687 20.74 -9.58 10.32
N LEU A 688 19.43 -9.67 10.11
CA LEU A 688 18.48 -9.81 11.21
C LEU A 688 18.45 -11.25 11.71
N ALA A 689 18.60 -11.41 13.04
CA ALA A 689 18.63 -12.73 13.68
C ALA A 689 17.30 -13.49 13.48
N GLN A 690 17.37 -14.64 12.82
CA GLN A 690 16.20 -15.52 12.66
C GLN A 690 15.82 -16.25 13.95
N SER A 691 16.73 -16.40 14.90
CA SER A 691 16.40 -16.84 16.25
C SER A 691 17.46 -16.34 17.23
N PRO A 692 17.17 -16.26 18.53
CA PRO A 692 18.19 -16.04 19.55
C PRO A 692 18.96 -17.33 19.90
N GLN A 693 18.73 -18.45 19.20
CA GLN A 693 19.16 -19.80 19.58
C GLN A 693 20.68 -19.93 19.76
N LEU A 694 21.50 -19.29 18.91
CA LEU A 694 22.95 -19.35 19.08
C LEU A 694 23.39 -18.60 20.36
N TYR A 695 22.87 -17.39 20.58
CA TYR A 695 23.20 -16.59 21.76
C TYR A 695 22.73 -17.23 23.07
N LYS A 696 21.56 -17.87 23.09
CA LYS A 696 21.09 -18.65 24.24
C LYS A 696 22.10 -19.73 24.64
N GLN A 697 22.56 -20.53 23.69
CA GLN A 697 23.55 -21.59 23.92
C GLN A 697 24.92 -21.03 24.34
N MET A 698 25.33 -19.87 23.80
CA MET A 698 26.54 -19.17 24.27
C MET A 698 26.38 -18.67 25.71
N CYS A 699 25.17 -18.28 26.15
CA CYS A 699 24.91 -18.00 27.56
C CYS A 699 24.97 -19.26 28.43
N ILE A 700 24.46 -20.41 27.96
CA ILE A 700 24.62 -21.70 28.66
C ILE A 700 26.11 -22.03 28.86
N ALA A 701 26.93 -21.90 27.81
CA ALA A 701 28.37 -22.10 27.87
C ALA A 701 29.11 -21.07 28.75
N GLY A 702 28.49 -19.92 29.01
CA GLY A 702 28.95 -18.88 29.94
C GLY A 702 28.35 -19.02 31.35
N ASP A 703 28.14 -20.24 31.84
CA ASP A 703 27.61 -20.57 33.17
C ASP A 703 26.26 -19.90 33.52
N MET A 704 25.41 -19.68 32.52
CA MET A 704 24.02 -19.26 32.73
C MET A 704 23.07 -20.46 32.63
N GLU A 705 23.01 -21.29 33.67
CA GLU A 705 22.27 -22.57 33.73
C GLU A 705 20.81 -22.55 33.22
N SER A 706 20.15 -21.39 33.24
CA SER A 706 18.74 -21.23 32.87
C SER A 706 18.53 -19.80 32.37
N VAL A 707 18.21 -19.63 31.09
CA VAL A 707 18.04 -18.30 30.46
C VAL A 707 16.74 -18.21 29.66
N PHE A 708 16.20 -16.99 29.56
CA PHE A 708 15.06 -16.71 28.70
C PHE A 708 15.11 -15.32 28.06
N GLU A 709 14.42 -15.15 26.94
CA GLU A 709 14.27 -13.89 26.23
C GLU A 709 12.84 -13.74 25.68
N ILE A 710 12.37 -12.49 25.63
CA ILE A 710 11.15 -12.08 24.91
C ILE A 710 11.60 -11.05 23.88
N ALA A 711 11.53 -11.37 22.59
CA ALA A 711 12.20 -10.60 21.54
C ALA A 711 11.49 -10.67 20.17
N PRO A 712 11.73 -9.70 19.28
CA PRO A 712 11.38 -9.85 17.88
C PRO A 712 12.23 -10.96 17.23
N VAL A 713 11.57 -11.77 16.41
CA VAL A 713 12.13 -12.89 15.65
C VAL A 713 11.75 -12.69 14.18
N PHE A 714 12.73 -12.87 13.29
CA PHE A 714 12.59 -12.53 11.87
C PHE A 714 12.55 -13.78 10.98
N ARG A 715 11.75 -13.72 9.91
CA ARG A 715 11.59 -14.75 8.87
C ARG A 715 11.55 -14.06 7.52
N ALA A 716 12.49 -14.33 6.62
CA ALA A 716 12.55 -13.71 5.29
C ALA A 716 12.14 -14.68 4.16
N GLU A 717 11.52 -15.81 4.53
CA GLU A 717 10.79 -16.69 3.62
C GLU A 717 9.58 -15.95 3.04
N ASP A 718 9.40 -16.02 1.71
CA ASP A 718 8.24 -15.41 1.03
C ASP A 718 6.99 -16.29 1.20
N SER A 719 6.49 -16.34 2.44
CA SER A 719 5.36 -17.18 2.84
C SER A 719 4.19 -16.33 3.32
N ASN A 720 3.25 -16.06 2.41
CA ASN A 720 2.03 -15.33 2.74
C ASN A 720 0.86 -16.27 3.09
N THR A 721 0.87 -16.84 4.29
CA THR A 721 -0.22 -17.68 4.81
C THR A 721 -0.97 -17.00 5.96
N HIS A 722 -2.05 -17.62 6.44
CA HIS A 722 -2.78 -17.16 7.62
C HIS A 722 -2.03 -17.42 8.95
N ARG A 723 -0.93 -18.20 8.94
CA ARG A 723 -0.15 -18.61 10.13
C ARG A 723 1.31 -18.14 10.13
N HIS A 724 1.74 -17.35 9.14
CA HIS A 724 3.10 -16.84 8.99
C HIS A 724 3.15 -15.30 8.98
N LEU A 725 4.27 -14.77 9.47
CA LEU A 725 4.65 -13.35 9.54
C LEU A 725 6.16 -13.25 9.26
N THR A 726 6.62 -12.11 8.78
CA THR A 726 8.07 -11.85 8.58
C THR A 726 8.76 -11.31 9.84
N GLU A 727 7.98 -10.77 10.77
CA GLU A 727 8.40 -10.37 12.12
C GLU A 727 7.33 -10.80 13.12
N PHE A 728 7.71 -11.51 14.18
CA PHE A 728 6.83 -11.92 15.27
C PHE A 728 7.54 -11.87 16.63
N SER A 729 6.79 -11.95 17.72
CA SER A 729 7.39 -12.00 19.08
C SER A 729 7.67 -13.45 19.48
N GLY A 730 8.96 -13.78 19.62
CA GLY A 730 9.44 -15.03 20.20
C GLY A 730 9.47 -14.98 21.72
N LEU A 731 9.12 -16.11 22.33
CA LEU A 731 9.32 -16.43 23.75
C LEU A 731 10.31 -17.58 23.78
N ASP A 732 11.51 -17.32 24.24
CA ASP A 732 12.65 -18.19 23.97
C ASP A 732 13.32 -18.58 25.29
N PHE A 733 13.65 -19.85 25.47
CA PHE A 733 14.39 -20.32 26.65
C PHE A 733 15.42 -21.39 26.29
N GLU A 734 16.40 -21.54 27.18
CA GLU A 734 17.41 -22.62 27.15
C GLU A 734 17.82 -22.94 28.59
N LYS A 735 18.06 -24.21 28.88
CA LYS A 735 18.31 -24.69 30.25
C LYS A 735 19.23 -25.92 30.26
N THR A 736 20.12 -25.98 31.25
CA THR A 736 20.95 -27.16 31.54
C THR A 736 20.14 -28.27 32.20
N PHE A 737 20.57 -29.52 32.02
CA PHE A 737 19.99 -30.69 32.69
C PHE A 737 21.10 -31.67 33.12
N HIS A 738 20.75 -32.61 34.00
CA HIS A 738 21.74 -33.48 34.65
C HIS A 738 21.75 -34.91 34.11
N GLY A 739 20.58 -35.52 33.95
CA GLY A 739 20.40 -36.92 33.55
C GLY A 739 19.78 -37.08 32.16
N HIS A 740 18.71 -36.34 31.85
CA HIS A 740 18.01 -36.47 30.57
C HIS A 740 17.33 -35.16 30.15
N TYR A 741 17.26 -34.89 28.84
CA TYR A 741 16.60 -33.69 28.32
C TYR A 741 15.10 -33.61 28.66
N HIS A 742 14.49 -34.72 29.10
CA HIS A 742 13.14 -34.71 29.65
C HIS A 742 13.00 -33.80 30.88
N GLU A 743 14.06 -33.53 31.66
CA GLU A 743 14.03 -32.49 32.70
C GLU A 743 13.63 -31.11 32.15
N VAL A 744 14.01 -30.80 30.90
CA VAL A 744 13.65 -29.55 30.22
C VAL A 744 12.33 -29.67 29.45
N LEU A 745 11.99 -30.88 28.97
CA LEU A 745 10.71 -31.14 28.32
C LEU A 745 9.54 -31.05 29.32
N ASP A 746 9.66 -31.70 30.47
CA ASP A 746 8.72 -31.64 31.60
C ASP A 746 8.55 -30.17 32.05
N PHE A 747 9.65 -29.43 32.19
CA PHE A 747 9.63 -27.99 32.49
C PHE A 747 8.85 -27.15 31.46
N ALA A 748 8.99 -27.46 30.17
CA ALA A 748 8.31 -26.76 29.08
C ALA A 748 6.81 -27.11 29.00
N GLU A 749 6.44 -28.34 29.35
CA GLU A 749 5.05 -28.77 29.52
C GLU A 749 4.39 -28.01 30.68
N ASP A 750 5.01 -28.00 31.86
CA ASP A 750 4.52 -27.29 33.04
C ASP A 750 4.40 -25.77 32.79
N LEU A 751 5.38 -25.17 32.07
CA LEU A 751 5.33 -23.77 31.62
C LEU A 751 4.08 -23.45 30.80
N LEU A 752 3.76 -24.27 29.80
CA LEU A 752 2.60 -24.01 28.93
C LEU A 752 1.28 -24.37 29.60
N VAL A 753 1.22 -25.42 30.42
CA VAL A 753 0.06 -25.69 31.28
C VAL A 753 -0.19 -24.50 32.22
N PHE A 754 0.86 -23.94 32.83
CA PHE A 754 0.77 -22.75 33.68
C PHE A 754 0.20 -21.54 32.91
N ILE A 755 0.79 -21.19 31.75
CA ILE A 755 0.32 -20.05 30.93
C ILE A 755 -1.16 -20.24 30.56
N LEU A 756 -1.52 -21.39 29.97
CA LEU A 756 -2.88 -21.62 29.46
C LEU A 756 -3.92 -21.70 30.59
N THR A 757 -3.54 -22.19 31.77
CA THR A 757 -4.41 -22.19 32.97
C THR A 757 -4.59 -20.78 33.52
N GLN A 758 -3.50 -20.04 33.71
CA GLN A 758 -3.55 -18.68 34.24
C GLN A 758 -4.24 -17.69 33.27
N LEU A 759 -4.17 -17.91 31.96
CA LEU A 759 -4.97 -17.15 30.99
C LEU A 759 -6.48 -17.33 31.23
N LYS A 760 -6.95 -18.57 31.44
CA LYS A 760 -8.35 -18.86 31.74
C LYS A 760 -8.82 -18.24 33.05
N GLU A 761 -7.96 -18.16 34.05
CA GLU A 761 -8.29 -17.59 35.36
C GLU A 761 -8.26 -16.05 35.35
N ARG A 762 -7.15 -15.45 34.89
CA ARG A 762 -6.89 -14.00 34.99
C ARG A 762 -7.55 -13.19 33.88
N TYR A 763 -7.78 -13.77 32.70
CA TYR A 763 -8.32 -13.07 31.51
C TYR A 763 -9.69 -13.58 31.05
N LYS A 764 -10.44 -14.24 31.95
CA LYS A 764 -11.78 -14.80 31.65
C LYS A 764 -12.76 -13.80 31.00
N ASP A 765 -12.70 -12.53 31.40
CA ASP A 765 -13.63 -11.51 30.92
C ASP A 765 -13.27 -11.08 29.49
N GLN A 766 -11.97 -10.98 29.18
CA GLN A 766 -11.45 -10.75 27.82
C GLN A 766 -11.75 -11.95 26.91
N ILE A 767 -11.59 -13.19 27.41
CA ILE A 767 -11.98 -14.41 26.69
C ILE A 767 -13.47 -14.38 26.35
N ALA A 768 -14.33 -14.03 27.32
CA ALA A 768 -15.78 -13.92 27.13
C ALA A 768 -16.19 -12.81 26.14
N VAL A 769 -15.43 -11.71 26.03
CA VAL A 769 -15.60 -10.72 24.96
C VAL A 769 -15.29 -11.36 23.60
N ILE A 770 -14.13 -12.00 23.47
CA ILE A 770 -13.64 -12.55 22.19
C ILE A 770 -14.54 -13.70 21.69
N GLN A 771 -15.04 -14.55 22.59
CA GLN A 771 -15.97 -15.63 22.27
C GLN A 771 -17.32 -15.12 21.70
N LYS A 772 -17.75 -13.89 21.97
CA LYS A 772 -18.93 -13.29 21.31
C LYS A 772 -18.67 -13.02 19.83
N SER A 773 -17.46 -12.57 19.48
CA SER A 773 -17.07 -12.30 18.09
C SER A 773 -16.64 -13.56 17.34
N TYR A 774 -16.08 -14.56 18.03
CA TYR A 774 -15.57 -15.81 17.43
C TYR A 774 -16.18 -17.08 18.07
N PRO A 775 -17.53 -17.24 18.09
CA PRO A 775 -18.18 -18.33 18.82
C PRO A 775 -17.84 -19.73 18.27
N LYS A 776 -17.48 -19.84 16.98
CA LYS A 776 -17.04 -21.11 16.36
C LYS A 776 -15.77 -21.69 16.97
N ALA A 777 -14.92 -20.87 17.60
CA ALA A 777 -13.68 -21.33 18.22
C ALA A 777 -13.94 -22.35 19.35
N GLY A 778 -15.04 -22.15 20.09
CA GLY A 778 -15.38 -22.93 21.28
C GLY A 778 -14.30 -22.87 22.37
N ASP A 779 -14.54 -23.55 23.47
CA ASP A 779 -13.57 -23.61 24.57
C ASP A 779 -12.31 -24.39 24.18
N PHE A 780 -11.17 -23.83 24.58
CA PHE A 780 -9.87 -24.49 24.51
C PHE A 780 -9.77 -25.55 25.61
N LYS A 781 -9.53 -26.81 25.25
CA LYS A 781 -9.46 -27.94 26.18
C LYS A 781 -8.03 -28.11 26.70
N LEU A 782 -7.90 -28.15 28.02
CA LEU A 782 -6.65 -28.52 28.71
C LEU A 782 -6.77 -29.94 29.24
N PRO A 783 -5.65 -30.67 29.38
CA PRO A 783 -5.63 -31.97 30.04
C PRO A 783 -6.23 -31.92 31.46
N LYS A 784 -7.14 -32.85 31.77
CA LYS A 784 -7.92 -32.84 33.02
C LYS A 784 -7.11 -33.13 34.28
N ASP A 785 -6.00 -33.83 34.13
CA ASP A 785 -5.03 -34.16 35.19
C ASP A 785 -3.92 -33.11 35.33
N GLY A 786 -3.96 -32.04 34.52
CA GLY A 786 -2.96 -30.98 34.49
C GLY A 786 -1.64 -31.36 33.84
N LYS A 787 -1.54 -32.50 33.13
CA LYS A 787 -0.31 -32.94 32.46
C LYS A 787 -0.45 -32.94 30.96
N ALA A 788 0.55 -32.44 30.24
CA ALA A 788 0.52 -32.47 28.79
C ALA A 788 0.49 -33.92 28.28
N LEU A 789 -0.31 -34.17 27.23
CA LEU A 789 -0.26 -35.43 26.51
C LEU A 789 1.04 -35.48 25.71
N ARG A 790 2.01 -36.30 26.13
CA ARG A 790 3.23 -36.58 25.37
C ARG A 790 3.09 -37.89 24.60
N LEU A 791 3.37 -37.84 23.30
CA LEU A 791 3.45 -39.00 22.40
C LEU A 791 4.80 -38.96 21.67
N ASN A 792 5.31 -40.10 21.18
CA ASN A 792 6.41 -40.06 20.22
C ASN A 792 5.88 -39.71 18.82
N TYR A 793 6.74 -39.19 17.95
CA TYR A 793 6.43 -38.90 16.56
C TYR A 793 5.75 -40.08 15.86
N MET A 794 6.29 -41.30 16.03
CA MET A 794 5.74 -42.52 15.43
C MET A 794 4.39 -42.95 16.02
N ASP A 795 4.06 -42.55 17.25
CA ASP A 795 2.71 -42.76 17.80
C ASP A 795 1.70 -41.84 17.09
N GLY A 796 2.10 -40.60 16.78
CA GLY A 796 1.34 -39.69 15.91
C GLY A 796 1.17 -40.21 14.49
N VAL A 797 2.23 -40.76 13.88
CA VAL A 797 2.17 -41.45 12.58
C VAL A 797 1.19 -42.63 12.62
N ALA A 798 1.20 -43.43 13.69
CA ALA A 798 0.28 -44.56 13.86
C ALA A 798 -1.19 -44.10 13.96
N LEU A 799 -1.48 -43.04 14.73
CA LEU A 799 -2.82 -42.45 14.83
C LEU A 799 -3.34 -41.94 13.47
N LEU A 800 -2.49 -41.26 12.69
CA LEU A 800 -2.83 -40.81 11.34
C LEU A 800 -3.09 -41.99 10.39
N LYS A 801 -2.31 -43.06 10.50
CA LYS A 801 -2.48 -44.30 9.72
C LYS A 801 -3.77 -45.04 10.08
N GLU A 802 -4.14 -45.12 11.37
CA GLU A 802 -5.44 -45.64 11.82
C GLU A 802 -6.61 -44.84 11.25
N ALA A 803 -6.45 -43.51 11.12
CA ALA A 803 -7.43 -42.62 10.50
C ALA A 803 -7.45 -42.64 8.95
N GLY A 804 -6.66 -43.51 8.31
CA GLY A 804 -6.63 -43.68 6.86
C GLY A 804 -5.84 -42.62 6.08
N VAL A 805 -4.96 -41.86 6.76
CA VAL A 805 -4.04 -40.92 6.10
C VAL A 805 -2.85 -41.69 5.53
N ASP A 806 -2.42 -41.35 4.31
CA ASP A 806 -1.16 -41.86 3.75
C ASP A 806 0.02 -41.23 4.51
N VAL A 807 0.80 -42.06 5.19
CA VAL A 807 1.97 -41.68 5.99
C VAL A 807 3.27 -42.29 5.43
N SER A 808 3.26 -42.76 4.19
CA SER A 808 4.38 -43.50 3.58
C SER A 808 5.67 -42.68 3.41
N GLU A 809 5.61 -41.35 3.54
CA GLU A 809 6.77 -40.45 3.59
C GLU A 809 7.34 -40.31 5.01
N GLN A 810 6.47 -40.27 6.02
CA GLN A 810 6.86 -40.18 7.43
C GLN A 810 7.41 -41.52 7.93
N GLU A 811 6.89 -42.66 7.44
CA GLU A 811 7.46 -44.00 7.67
C GLU A 811 8.86 -44.19 7.06
N ARG A 812 9.33 -43.27 6.19
CA ARG A 812 10.70 -43.23 5.67
C ARG A 812 11.66 -42.38 6.53
N PHE A 813 11.16 -41.67 7.54
CA PHE A 813 11.96 -40.78 8.42
C PHE A 813 12.62 -39.59 7.70
N GLU A 814 12.22 -39.30 6.45
CA GLU A 814 12.82 -38.27 5.59
C GLU A 814 12.06 -36.94 5.59
N ASN A 815 10.74 -36.98 5.83
CA ASN A 815 9.85 -35.82 5.74
C ASN A 815 9.06 -35.63 7.03
N ASP A 816 8.69 -34.38 7.34
CA ASP A 816 7.90 -34.02 8.50
C ASP A 816 6.38 -34.13 8.21
N PHE A 817 5.53 -33.81 9.19
CA PHE A 817 4.09 -33.71 8.97
C PHE A 817 3.74 -32.52 8.06
N SER A 818 2.82 -32.75 7.13
CA SER A 818 2.16 -31.65 6.40
C SER A 818 1.12 -30.95 7.30
N THR A 819 0.78 -29.70 7.02
CA THR A 819 -0.28 -28.97 7.74
C THR A 819 -1.63 -29.69 7.78
N ALA A 820 -1.93 -30.52 6.78
CA ALA A 820 -3.13 -31.35 6.78
C ALA A 820 -3.02 -32.49 7.82
N MET A 821 -1.85 -33.13 7.95
CA MET A 821 -1.55 -34.13 8.96
C MET A 821 -1.54 -33.53 10.38
N GLU A 822 -0.91 -32.35 10.58
CA GLU A 822 -0.92 -31.65 11.87
C GLU A 822 -2.37 -31.44 12.38
N LYS A 823 -3.24 -30.90 11.51
CA LYS A 823 -4.66 -30.66 11.82
C LYS A 823 -5.44 -31.93 12.07
N GLN A 824 -5.24 -32.96 11.24
CA GLN A 824 -5.93 -34.24 11.39
C GLN A 824 -5.53 -34.93 12.70
N LEU A 825 -4.23 -34.91 13.05
CA LEU A 825 -3.73 -35.45 14.31
C LEU A 825 -4.29 -34.68 15.51
N GLY A 826 -4.38 -33.34 15.43
CA GLY A 826 -5.01 -32.53 16.46
C GLY A 826 -6.50 -32.85 16.67
N GLN A 827 -7.26 -33.13 15.60
CA GLN A 827 -8.65 -33.59 15.70
C GLN A 827 -8.74 -34.96 16.39
N ILE A 828 -7.93 -35.94 15.94
CA ILE A 828 -7.86 -37.28 16.55
C ILE A 828 -7.51 -37.18 18.04
N ILE A 829 -6.57 -36.31 18.42
CA ILE A 829 -6.18 -36.11 19.82
C ILE A 829 -7.29 -35.45 20.64
N ARG A 830 -7.97 -34.43 20.09
CA ARG A 830 -9.12 -33.79 20.74
C ARG A 830 -10.27 -34.77 20.98
N GLU A 831 -10.51 -35.70 20.06
CA GLU A 831 -11.54 -36.74 20.18
C GLU A 831 -11.14 -37.87 21.14
N LYS A 832 -9.91 -38.37 21.06
CA LYS A 832 -9.43 -39.55 21.81
C LYS A 832 -8.98 -39.22 23.24
N TYR A 833 -8.45 -38.02 23.48
CA TYR A 833 -7.83 -37.62 24.75
C TYR A 833 -8.42 -36.35 25.38
N ASP A 834 -9.43 -35.73 24.74
CA ASP A 834 -10.17 -34.57 25.27
C ASP A 834 -9.30 -33.33 25.58
N THR A 835 -8.21 -33.13 24.83
CA THR A 835 -7.27 -32.00 24.96
C THR A 835 -7.03 -31.31 23.61
N ASP A 836 -6.84 -29.99 23.62
CA ASP A 836 -6.33 -29.21 22.47
C ASP A 836 -4.80 -29.01 22.52
N PHE A 837 -4.16 -29.41 23.62
CA PHE A 837 -2.74 -29.24 23.88
C PHE A 837 -2.04 -30.59 24.04
N TYR A 838 -0.99 -30.82 23.25
CA TYR A 838 -0.18 -32.03 23.29
C TYR A 838 1.25 -31.78 22.80
N VAL A 839 2.14 -32.73 23.07
CA VAL A 839 3.56 -32.73 22.72
C VAL A 839 3.86 -33.98 21.90
N LEU A 840 4.62 -33.79 20.82
CA LEU A 840 5.28 -34.88 20.12
C LEU A 840 6.77 -34.84 20.46
N ASP A 841 7.35 -35.96 20.85
CA ASP A 841 8.78 -36.16 21.13
C ASP A 841 9.39 -37.11 20.07
N LYS A 842 10.72 -37.24 20.02
CA LYS A 842 11.42 -38.21 19.15
C LYS A 842 11.16 -38.03 17.65
N PHE A 843 11.29 -36.81 17.14
CA PHE A 843 11.19 -36.56 15.70
C PHE A 843 12.39 -37.14 14.92
N PRO A 844 12.21 -37.45 13.61
CA PRO A 844 13.30 -37.90 12.74
C PRO A 844 14.47 -36.91 12.66
N MET A 845 15.70 -37.40 12.73
CA MET A 845 16.91 -36.56 12.69
C MET A 845 17.12 -35.88 11.32
N ALA A 846 16.54 -36.42 10.25
CA ALA A 846 16.64 -35.86 8.90
C ALA A 846 16.05 -34.44 8.81
N VAL A 847 14.89 -34.21 9.44
CA VAL A 847 14.13 -32.95 9.35
C VAL A 847 14.57 -31.86 10.32
N ARG A 848 15.45 -32.19 11.28
CA ARG A 848 15.87 -31.25 12.35
C ARG A 848 17.14 -30.46 12.04
N PRO A 849 17.35 -29.28 12.66
CA PRO A 849 18.56 -28.46 12.45
C PRO A 849 19.85 -29.16 12.92
N PHE A 850 21.00 -28.68 12.44
CA PHE A 850 22.33 -29.26 12.71
C PHE A 850 22.70 -29.34 14.21
N TYR A 851 22.22 -28.41 15.03
CA TYR A 851 22.53 -28.37 16.47
C TYR A 851 21.72 -29.38 17.30
N THR A 852 20.87 -30.22 16.67
CA THR A 852 19.99 -31.17 17.36
C THR A 852 20.74 -32.43 17.76
N LYS A 853 20.60 -32.87 19.02
CA LYS A 853 21.20 -34.14 19.48
C LYS A 853 20.42 -35.35 18.94
N ALA A 854 21.12 -36.32 18.34
CA ALA A 854 20.53 -37.59 17.91
C ALA A 854 20.08 -38.46 19.12
N ASP A 855 19.10 -39.34 18.91
CA ASP A 855 18.70 -40.30 19.95
C ASP A 855 19.78 -41.39 20.12
N PRO A 856 20.26 -41.66 21.35
CA PRO A 856 21.34 -42.62 21.58
C PRO A 856 20.95 -44.10 21.36
N LYS A 857 19.66 -44.42 21.22
CA LYS A 857 19.15 -45.77 20.95
C LYS A 857 18.90 -46.02 19.46
N ASP A 858 18.53 -44.98 18.71
CA ASP A 858 18.26 -45.07 17.28
C ASP A 858 18.52 -43.72 16.58
N ALA A 859 19.67 -43.60 15.94
CA ALA A 859 20.14 -42.38 15.29
C ALA A 859 19.27 -41.88 14.11
N ARG A 860 18.23 -42.63 13.70
CA ARG A 860 17.19 -42.13 12.79
C ARG A 860 16.31 -41.07 13.45
N PHE A 861 16.21 -41.10 14.78
CA PHE A 861 15.48 -40.13 15.58
C PHE A 861 16.43 -39.18 16.31
N SER A 862 15.84 -38.15 16.90
CA SER A 862 16.53 -37.09 17.63
C SER A 862 15.84 -36.80 18.97
N ASN A 863 16.57 -36.22 19.90
CA ASN A 863 16.05 -35.73 21.17
C ASN A 863 15.38 -34.35 20.96
N SER A 864 14.40 -34.29 20.06
CA SER A 864 13.66 -33.08 19.70
C SER A 864 12.15 -33.29 19.77
N TYR A 865 11.44 -32.19 20.01
CA TYR A 865 10.05 -32.18 20.40
C TYR A 865 9.35 -30.91 19.89
N ASP A 866 8.10 -31.06 19.45
CA ASP A 866 7.24 -29.94 19.07
C ASP A 866 5.94 -29.99 19.87
N PHE A 867 5.43 -28.81 20.20
CA PHE A 867 4.21 -28.63 20.98
C PHE A 867 3.12 -28.07 20.08
N PHE A 868 1.92 -28.63 20.23
CA PHE A 868 0.79 -28.34 19.35
C PHE A 868 -0.38 -27.78 20.13
N MET A 869 -1.05 -26.78 19.54
CA MET A 869 -2.32 -26.26 20.01
C MET A 869 -3.35 -26.34 18.87
N ARG A 870 -4.46 -27.04 19.11
CA ARG A 870 -5.52 -27.31 18.11
C ARG A 870 -5.00 -27.93 16.80
N GLY A 871 -3.95 -28.75 16.87
CA GLY A 871 -3.34 -29.40 15.71
C GLY A 871 -2.45 -28.49 14.85
N GLU A 872 -1.88 -27.44 15.45
CA GLU A 872 -0.91 -26.53 14.80
C GLU A 872 0.28 -26.28 15.75
N GLU A 873 1.48 -26.24 15.19
CA GLU A 873 2.75 -26.09 15.93
C GLU A 873 2.91 -24.68 16.57
N ILE A 874 3.17 -24.62 17.88
CA ILE A 874 3.41 -23.38 18.63
C ILE A 874 4.83 -23.22 19.19
N MET A 875 5.54 -24.33 19.36
CA MET A 875 6.92 -24.37 19.83
C MET A 875 7.63 -25.53 19.16
N SER A 876 8.88 -25.29 18.73
CA SER A 876 9.85 -26.34 18.46
C SER A 876 11.03 -26.25 19.43
N GLY A 877 11.54 -27.40 19.86
CA GLY A 877 12.61 -27.51 20.83
C GLY A 877 13.40 -28.82 20.71
N ALA A 878 14.58 -28.85 21.34
CA ALA A 878 15.41 -30.05 21.39
C ALA A 878 16.48 -29.96 22.48
N GLN A 879 17.02 -31.12 22.84
CA GLN A 879 18.39 -31.22 23.32
C GLN A 879 19.36 -30.75 22.23
N ARG A 880 20.33 -29.92 22.63
CA ARG A 880 21.39 -29.44 21.75
C ARG A 880 22.63 -30.32 21.85
N ILE A 881 23.43 -30.30 20.80
CA ILE A 881 24.77 -30.90 20.83
C ILE A 881 25.69 -29.96 21.64
N ASN A 882 26.25 -30.46 22.74
CA ASN A 882 27.13 -29.70 23.63
C ASN A 882 28.63 -30.04 23.48
N ASP A 883 28.98 -31.11 22.75
CA ASP A 883 30.37 -31.38 22.34
C ASP A 883 30.68 -30.67 21.01
N VAL A 884 31.83 -29.99 20.95
CA VAL A 884 32.19 -29.18 19.77
C VAL A 884 32.54 -30.03 18.53
N ASN A 885 33.09 -31.24 18.71
CA ASN A 885 33.48 -32.08 17.59
C ASN A 885 32.23 -32.70 16.94
N GLU A 886 31.33 -33.24 17.76
CA GLU A 886 30.02 -33.73 17.33
C GLU A 886 29.21 -32.61 16.63
N LEU A 887 29.26 -31.38 17.16
CA LEU A 887 28.59 -30.22 16.57
C LEU A 887 29.17 -29.89 15.18
N MET A 888 30.49 -29.86 15.05
CA MET A 888 31.17 -29.64 13.76
C MET A 888 30.93 -30.78 12.75
N GLU A 889 30.82 -32.03 13.20
CA GLU A 889 30.45 -33.18 12.36
C GLU A 889 29.00 -33.06 11.87
N SER A 890 28.06 -32.71 12.75
CA SER A 890 26.66 -32.50 12.40
C SER A 890 26.45 -31.31 11.46
N MET A 891 27.20 -30.21 11.65
CA MET A 891 27.25 -29.08 10.70
C MET A 891 27.63 -29.56 9.30
N ARG A 892 28.75 -30.30 9.17
CA ARG A 892 29.22 -30.84 7.88
C ARG A 892 28.20 -31.81 7.26
N ALA A 893 27.57 -32.67 8.07
CA ALA A 893 26.53 -33.59 7.62
C ALA A 893 25.27 -32.88 7.07
N LYS A 894 24.95 -31.69 7.59
CA LYS A 894 23.86 -30.82 7.10
C LYS A 894 24.32 -29.81 6.04
N GLY A 895 25.53 -29.93 5.51
CA GLY A 895 26.07 -29.08 4.44
C GLY A 895 26.55 -27.70 4.90
N ILE A 896 26.68 -27.46 6.20
CA ILE A 896 27.17 -26.21 6.78
C ILE A 896 28.67 -26.33 7.03
N ASN A 897 29.46 -25.37 6.53
CA ASN A 897 30.89 -25.33 6.80
C ASN A 897 31.15 -24.72 8.20
N PRO A 898 31.71 -25.46 9.18
CA PRO A 898 32.02 -24.91 10.50
C PRO A 898 33.10 -23.82 10.46
N ASP A 899 33.94 -23.83 9.42
CA ASP A 899 35.03 -22.85 9.24
C ASP A 899 34.57 -21.57 8.50
N GLN A 900 33.26 -21.38 8.32
CA GLN A 900 32.67 -20.20 7.68
C GLN A 900 32.62 -19.00 8.64
N GLU A 901 32.85 -17.79 8.09
CA GLU A 901 32.73 -16.53 8.82
C GLU A 901 31.38 -16.42 9.56
N GLY A 902 31.46 -16.22 10.88
CA GLY A 902 30.33 -16.07 11.79
C GLY A 902 30.02 -17.28 12.69
N PHE A 903 30.53 -18.49 12.38
CA PHE A 903 30.40 -19.64 13.30
C PHE A 903 31.53 -19.75 14.33
N GLU A 904 32.67 -19.10 14.10
CA GLU A 904 33.85 -19.22 14.97
C GLU A 904 33.57 -18.77 16.41
N ASP A 905 32.85 -17.66 16.63
CA ASP A 905 32.46 -17.21 17.99
C ASP A 905 31.50 -18.19 18.68
N TYR A 906 30.56 -18.75 17.91
CA TYR A 906 29.61 -19.77 18.41
C TYR A 906 30.34 -21.05 18.81
N LEU A 907 31.18 -21.60 17.93
CA LEU A 907 31.96 -22.81 18.20
C LEU A 907 32.96 -22.61 19.35
N ASN A 908 33.59 -21.44 19.46
CA ASN A 908 34.50 -21.11 20.58
C ASN A 908 33.81 -21.14 21.95
N ALA A 909 32.50 -20.91 22.04
CA ALA A 909 31.76 -21.11 23.28
C ALA A 909 31.78 -22.59 23.71
N PHE A 910 31.59 -23.54 22.78
CA PHE A 910 31.63 -24.98 23.10
C PHE A 910 33.05 -25.51 23.30
N ARG A 911 34.07 -24.93 22.65
CA ARG A 911 35.49 -25.30 22.87
C ARG A 911 35.96 -25.04 24.31
N GLN A 912 35.29 -24.13 25.04
CA GLN A 912 35.57 -23.84 26.46
C GLN A 912 34.89 -24.85 27.42
N GLY A 913 34.09 -25.77 26.88
CA GLY A 913 33.21 -26.64 27.64
C GLY A 913 31.79 -26.09 27.70
N CYS A 914 30.81 -26.92 27.36
CA CYS A 914 29.39 -26.56 27.44
C CYS A 914 28.61 -27.70 28.12
N PRO A 915 27.84 -27.45 29.18
CA PRO A 915 27.05 -28.48 29.85
C PRO A 915 25.93 -29.01 28.93
N PRO A 916 25.40 -30.23 29.16
CA PRO A 916 24.21 -30.72 28.46
C PRO A 916 23.02 -29.78 28.69
N HIS A 917 22.37 -29.39 27.59
CA HIS A 917 21.27 -28.42 27.62
C HIS A 917 20.24 -28.68 26.53
N ALA A 918 19.04 -28.14 26.77
CA ALA A 918 17.92 -28.17 25.86
C ALA A 918 17.13 -26.86 25.97
N GLY A 919 16.24 -26.61 25.02
CA GLY A 919 15.46 -25.39 25.01
C GLY A 919 14.33 -25.43 24.00
N GLY A 920 13.65 -24.29 23.87
CA GLY A 920 12.54 -24.10 22.94
C GLY A 920 12.37 -22.64 22.57
N GLY A 921 11.76 -22.41 21.40
CA GLY A 921 11.31 -21.10 20.96
C GLY A 921 9.82 -21.17 20.64
N LEU A 922 9.00 -20.37 21.33
CA LEU A 922 7.55 -20.30 21.16
C LEU A 922 7.16 -19.03 20.41
N GLY A 923 6.20 -19.12 19.49
CA GLY A 923 5.61 -17.94 18.85
C GLY A 923 4.46 -17.37 19.68
N LEU A 924 4.66 -16.23 20.36
CA LEU A 924 3.62 -15.57 21.18
C LEU A 924 2.32 -15.38 20.38
N ASN A 925 2.44 -14.86 19.15
CA ASN A 925 1.29 -14.59 18.30
C ASN A 925 0.54 -15.87 17.88
N ARG A 926 1.24 -17.01 17.74
CA ARG A 926 0.62 -18.31 17.48
C ARG A 926 -0.10 -18.85 18.73
N ILE A 927 0.49 -18.74 19.92
CA ILE A 927 -0.19 -19.13 21.19
C ILE A 927 -1.51 -18.36 21.33
N VAL A 928 -1.48 -17.04 21.18
CA VAL A 928 -2.69 -16.19 21.24
C VAL A 928 -3.71 -16.59 20.17
N MET A 929 -3.26 -16.78 18.92
CA MET A 929 -4.12 -17.19 17.81
C MET A 929 -4.84 -18.51 18.10
N PHE A 930 -4.12 -19.58 18.45
CA PHE A 930 -4.70 -20.91 18.60
C PHE A 930 -5.42 -21.10 19.95
N PHE A 931 -5.01 -20.41 21.02
CA PHE A 931 -5.77 -20.40 22.28
C PHE A 931 -7.19 -19.89 22.05
N LEU A 932 -7.28 -18.73 21.40
CA LEU A 932 -8.54 -18.03 21.11
C LEU A 932 -9.28 -18.57 19.87
N GLY A 933 -8.67 -19.47 19.10
CA GLY A 933 -9.22 -19.99 17.85
C GLY A 933 -9.42 -18.93 16.76
N LEU A 934 -8.53 -17.93 16.70
CA LEU A 934 -8.57 -16.88 15.68
C LEU A 934 -8.15 -17.44 14.31
N PRO A 935 -8.83 -17.07 13.21
CA PRO A 935 -8.57 -17.65 11.88
C PRO A 935 -7.26 -17.16 11.23
N ASN A 936 -6.63 -16.10 11.73
CA ASN A 936 -5.42 -15.52 11.15
C ASN A 936 -4.52 -14.90 12.21
N VAL A 937 -3.22 -15.19 12.17
CA VAL A 937 -2.21 -14.70 13.14
C VAL A 937 -2.14 -13.17 13.19
N ARG A 938 -2.50 -12.48 12.11
CA ARG A 938 -2.54 -11.02 12.02
C ARG A 938 -3.54 -10.38 13.00
N LEU A 939 -4.59 -11.10 13.41
CA LEU A 939 -5.51 -10.65 14.46
C LEU A 939 -4.83 -10.64 15.83
N ALA A 940 -3.97 -11.63 16.08
CA ALA A 940 -3.16 -11.81 17.29
C ALA A 940 -1.85 -10.98 17.32
N THR A 941 -1.67 -10.05 16.36
CA THR A 941 -0.45 -9.23 16.23
C THR A 941 -0.81 -7.75 16.16
N LEU A 942 -0.22 -6.92 17.02
CA LEU A 942 -0.61 -5.51 17.14
C LEU A 942 -0.47 -4.73 15.81
N PHE A 943 0.71 -4.82 15.19
CA PHE A 943 1.02 -4.28 13.86
C PHE A 943 1.71 -5.37 13.03
N PRO A 944 0.97 -6.18 12.26
CA PRO A 944 1.55 -7.32 11.56
C PRO A 944 2.52 -6.90 10.44
N ARG A 945 3.54 -7.74 10.24
CA ARG A 945 4.49 -7.66 9.12
C ARG A 945 4.49 -8.98 8.36
N ASP A 946 4.36 -8.88 7.06
CA ASP A 946 4.36 -10.00 6.12
C ASP A 946 4.96 -9.52 4.78
N PRO A 947 5.17 -10.40 3.77
CA PRO A 947 5.81 -9.98 2.51
C PRO A 947 5.07 -8.89 1.74
N GLN A 948 3.78 -8.65 2.03
CA GLN A 948 2.93 -7.66 1.37
C GLN A 948 2.59 -6.46 2.27
N ARG A 949 2.90 -6.51 3.58
CA ARG A 949 2.56 -5.47 4.56
C ARG A 949 3.77 -4.96 5.35
N LEU A 950 4.15 -3.72 5.04
CA LEU A 950 5.17 -2.93 5.76
C LEU A 950 4.59 -1.68 6.47
N ARG A 951 3.26 -1.46 6.39
CA ARG A 951 2.54 -0.32 6.99
C ARG A 951 1.08 -0.73 7.33
N PRO A 952 0.40 -0.04 8.26
CA PRO A 952 0.96 0.66 9.42
C PRO A 952 1.61 -0.32 10.41
#